data_AF-A0A7C1F3C6-F1
#
_entry.id   AF-A0A7C1F3C6-F1
#
_cell.length_a   1.000
_cell.length_b   1.000
_cell.length_c   1.000
_cell.angle_alpha   90.00
_cell.angle_beta   90.00
_cell.angle_gamma   90.00
#
_symmetry.space_group_name_H-M   'P 1'
#
loop_
_entity.id
_entity.type
_entity.pdbx_description
1 polymer ?
#
loop_
_entity_poly.entity_id
_entity_poly.type
_entity_poly.pdbx_seq_one_letter_code
_entity_poly.pdbx_strand_id
1 'polypeptide(L)'
;MGDELASLKIQLERRKRLMEKINEIHSASSLNSILIELKDSIADLFDAERITIYLADVKKNLLFSRVKSGDEVKDIVVPINNNSIAGYCAQSKNVINIKNAYDDHELKMIHTDLKFDKSWDQKTGFRSKQILCVPMIFQNVLIGVIQILNKKNAEKFTETDIQYAVEVASALSIAIFNLHRLAQATKVSRQKYRYYYLLGRNIIDEVTIEKASLHPDANKIGVDQVLIKDFGVPRDEMAKSLSLYYGTEFILFDPNLPPLEDILNRIKPDKLKGEKWVPVKIENGVLYVAMEDPTDLEKQDLIKFLFPDFKKINFVASFREDIENYIDYFYKLGKYSEGGTELTEILSKLDKGEEPDVEQEVQKVSEQDSVIVQLVNKIIYDAYMKKASDIHIEPYPGKNDVIIRLRIDGRCQLYQKIPYKYKYAIVSRIKIMAGLDIAERRKPQDGKIDFKKYGPADIELRVATVPTVGQLEDVVLRILASGEPLPFDKLGLTERNARVFRECISKPYGMILVVGPTGSGKTTTLHSAISLINKPETKIWTAEDPVEITQKGLRQVQINSKIGLTFAAVLRSFLRADPDVIMVGEMRDEETASIAIEASLTGHLVFSTLHTNSAPETVTRLLDMGMDPFSFSDALLCILAQRLARRLCPECKEIYTPDRRELAEIIEEYGIEYFKKTNINPADIKLARPKGCKNCNNSGYKGRLGLHELLECTDEMKSLIKKKSDIDLIRKQAIADGMTTLKQDGILKAIQGLTDIKEVRRVCIK
;
A
#
# COMPACT_ATOMS: atom_id res chain seq x y z
N MET A 1 -87.50 10.66 -26.55
CA MET A 1 -87.24 9.19 -26.58
C MET A 1 -86.12 8.81 -27.56
N GLY A 2 -86.07 9.33 -28.80
CA GLY A 2 -84.96 9.07 -29.74
C GLY A 2 -83.59 9.63 -29.32
N ASP A 3 -83.54 10.90 -28.91
CA ASP A 3 -82.28 11.55 -28.47
C ASP A 3 -81.74 11.01 -27.14
N GLU A 4 -82.64 10.63 -26.22
CA GLU A 4 -82.29 10.01 -24.95
C GLU A 4 -81.67 8.62 -25.17
N LEU A 5 -82.22 7.83 -26.11
CA LEU A 5 -81.67 6.54 -26.47
C LEU A 5 -80.29 6.69 -27.16
N ALA A 6 -80.09 7.74 -27.96
CA ALA A 6 -78.81 8.05 -28.59
C ALA A 6 -77.75 8.50 -27.57
N SER A 7 -78.12 9.35 -26.60
CA SER A 7 -77.20 9.79 -25.54
C SER A 7 -76.81 8.64 -24.60
N LEU A 8 -77.77 7.76 -24.26
CA LEU A 8 -77.52 6.55 -23.48
C LEU A 8 -76.59 5.57 -24.23
N LYS A 9 -76.76 5.39 -25.54
CA LYS A 9 -75.85 4.55 -26.35
C LYS A 9 -74.42 5.11 -26.36
N ILE A 10 -74.25 6.42 -26.54
CA ILE A 10 -72.94 7.07 -26.51
C ILE A 10 -72.28 6.95 -25.12
N GLN A 11 -73.05 7.15 -24.04
CA GLN A 11 -72.56 6.96 -22.67
C GLN A 11 -72.14 5.51 -22.40
N LEU A 12 -72.93 4.54 -22.87
CA LEU A 12 -72.66 3.11 -22.70
C LEU A 12 -71.42 2.69 -23.49
N GLU A 13 -71.24 3.19 -24.71
CA GLU A 13 -70.06 2.93 -25.52
C GLU A 13 -68.79 3.53 -24.91
N ARG A 14 -68.85 4.78 -24.41
CA ARG A 14 -67.76 5.41 -23.67
C ARG A 14 -67.39 4.63 -22.41
N ARG A 15 -68.40 4.14 -21.67
CA ARG A 15 -68.17 3.34 -20.46
C ARG A 15 -67.57 1.97 -20.77
N LYS A 16 -67.91 1.37 -21.91
CA LYS A 16 -67.29 0.12 -22.39
C LYS A 16 -65.79 0.35 -22.70
N ARG A 17 -65.46 1.43 -23.42
CA ARG A 17 -64.07 1.80 -23.71
C ARG A 17 -63.26 2.05 -22.43
N LEU A 18 -63.84 2.71 -21.42
CA LEU A 18 -63.22 2.89 -20.11
C LEU A 18 -62.85 1.54 -19.48
N MET A 19 -63.78 0.58 -19.46
CA MET A 19 -63.54 -0.75 -18.88
C MET A 19 -62.48 -1.54 -19.67
N GLU A 20 -62.47 -1.44 -21.00
CA GLU A 20 -61.42 -2.02 -21.84
C GLU A 20 -60.03 -1.45 -21.46
N LYS A 21 -59.93 -0.12 -21.28
CA LYS A 21 -58.66 0.51 -20.87
C LYS A 21 -58.23 0.14 -19.46
N ILE A 22 -59.16 0.04 -18.51
CA ILE A 22 -58.87 -0.43 -17.15
C ILE A 22 -58.32 -1.87 -17.17
N ASN A 23 -58.90 -2.75 -18.00
CA ASN A 23 -58.41 -4.11 -18.17
C ASN A 23 -57.02 -4.16 -18.81
N GLU A 24 -56.75 -3.33 -19.81
CA GLU A 24 -55.42 -3.19 -20.41
C GLU A 24 -54.39 -2.71 -19.38
N ILE A 25 -54.75 -1.71 -18.55
CA ILE A 25 -53.90 -1.21 -17.47
C ILE A 25 -53.56 -2.31 -16.46
N HIS A 26 -54.55 -3.09 -16.02
CA HIS A 26 -54.32 -4.20 -15.08
C HIS A 26 -53.54 -5.37 -15.69
N SER A 27 -53.62 -5.55 -17.01
CA SER A 27 -52.90 -6.58 -17.75
C SER A 27 -51.46 -6.17 -18.12
N ALA A 28 -51.07 -4.93 -17.88
CA ALA A 28 -49.74 -4.44 -18.20
C ALA A 28 -48.66 -5.24 -17.44
N SER A 29 -47.68 -5.76 -18.18
CA SER A 29 -46.61 -6.61 -17.65
C SER A 29 -45.41 -5.82 -17.10
N SER A 30 -45.32 -4.52 -17.38
CA SER A 30 -44.21 -3.67 -16.95
C SER A 30 -44.61 -2.20 -16.79
N LEU A 31 -43.82 -1.44 -16.03
CA LEU A 31 -44.00 0.01 -15.89
C LEU A 31 -43.80 0.75 -17.23
N ASN A 32 -42.91 0.28 -18.10
CA ASN A 32 -42.71 0.89 -19.41
C ASN A 32 -43.94 0.74 -20.30
N SER A 33 -44.62 -0.41 -20.23
CA SER A 33 -45.87 -0.61 -20.96
C SER A 33 -46.93 0.42 -20.52
N ILE A 34 -47.02 0.69 -19.23
CA ILE A 34 -47.92 1.73 -18.69
C ILE A 34 -47.49 3.15 -19.12
N LEU A 35 -46.21 3.50 -18.91
CA LEU A 35 -45.74 4.88 -19.08
C LEU A 35 -45.55 5.29 -20.55
N ILE A 36 -45.29 4.34 -21.44
CA ILE A 36 -44.91 4.61 -22.84
C ILE A 36 -45.96 4.07 -23.80
N GLU A 37 -46.38 2.81 -23.67
CA GLU A 37 -47.20 2.12 -24.67
C GLU A 37 -48.70 2.43 -24.50
N LEU A 38 -49.20 2.42 -23.26
CA LEU A 38 -50.63 2.63 -22.97
C LEU A 38 -51.04 4.10 -22.96
N LYS A 39 -50.09 5.04 -22.86
CA LYS A 39 -50.39 6.47 -22.68
C LYS A 39 -51.28 7.02 -23.81
N ASP A 40 -50.98 6.72 -25.07
CA ASP A 40 -51.70 7.31 -26.21
C ASP A 40 -53.11 6.72 -26.26
N SER A 41 -53.22 5.43 -25.96
CA SER A 41 -54.51 4.76 -25.86
C SER A 41 -55.38 5.26 -24.70
N ILE A 42 -54.79 5.69 -23.59
CA ILE A 42 -55.53 6.33 -22.49
C ILE A 42 -55.93 7.77 -22.88
N ALA A 43 -55.08 8.50 -23.58
CA ALA A 43 -55.39 9.85 -24.05
C ALA A 43 -56.64 9.87 -24.96
N ASP A 44 -56.81 8.85 -25.81
CA ASP A 44 -57.97 8.68 -26.68
C ASP A 44 -59.29 8.54 -25.90
N LEU A 45 -59.28 7.97 -24.69
CA LEU A 45 -60.47 7.87 -23.84
C LEU A 45 -61.05 9.24 -23.48
N PHE A 46 -60.18 10.24 -23.36
CA PHE A 46 -60.53 11.60 -22.96
C PHE A 46 -60.67 12.56 -24.15
N ASP A 47 -60.51 12.06 -25.37
CA ASP A 47 -60.34 12.88 -26.58
C ASP A 47 -59.21 13.92 -26.39
N ALA A 48 -58.12 13.58 -25.68
CA ALA A 48 -57.06 14.51 -25.34
C ALA A 48 -55.93 14.55 -26.39
N GLU A 49 -55.16 15.63 -26.44
CA GLU A 49 -53.97 15.73 -27.29
C GLU A 49 -52.77 14.99 -26.70
N ARG A 50 -52.63 14.99 -25.36
CA ARG A 50 -51.53 14.32 -24.68
C ARG A 50 -51.91 13.91 -23.27
N ILE A 51 -51.34 12.81 -22.81
CA ILE A 51 -51.35 12.43 -21.40
C ILE A 51 -49.91 12.22 -20.94
N THR A 52 -49.66 12.54 -19.67
CA THR A 52 -48.40 12.23 -18.98
C THR A 52 -48.72 11.56 -17.66
N ILE A 53 -48.20 10.36 -17.47
CA ILE A 53 -48.31 9.61 -16.21
C ILE A 53 -46.99 9.81 -15.46
N TYR A 54 -47.04 10.44 -14.29
CA TYR A 54 -45.90 10.64 -13.41
C TYR A 54 -45.93 9.63 -12.27
N LEU A 55 -44.78 9.05 -11.94
CA LEU A 55 -44.57 8.25 -10.74
C LEU A 55 -43.94 9.12 -9.64
N ALA A 56 -44.36 8.94 -8.40
CA ALA A 56 -43.85 9.71 -7.27
C ALA A 56 -42.67 9.00 -6.58
N ASP A 57 -41.55 9.71 -6.44
CA ASP A 57 -40.51 9.40 -5.47
C ASP A 57 -40.68 10.35 -4.27
N VAL A 58 -41.51 9.90 -3.31
CA VAL A 58 -41.84 10.68 -2.10
C VAL A 58 -40.59 10.96 -1.25
N LYS A 59 -39.57 10.09 -1.27
CA LYS A 59 -38.33 10.29 -0.51
C LYS A 59 -37.49 11.43 -1.07
N LYS A 60 -37.45 11.55 -2.39
CA LYS A 60 -36.73 12.64 -3.09
C LYS A 60 -37.58 13.87 -3.32
N ASN A 61 -38.88 13.81 -3.00
CA ASN A 61 -39.86 14.85 -3.25
C ASN A 61 -39.98 15.22 -4.76
N LEU A 62 -39.95 14.21 -5.63
CA LEU A 62 -39.96 14.34 -7.09
C LEU A 62 -41.06 13.49 -7.74
N LEU A 63 -41.60 13.97 -8.84
CA LEU A 63 -42.36 13.24 -9.85
C LEU A 63 -41.44 12.94 -11.04
N PHE A 64 -41.51 11.73 -11.58
CA PHE A 64 -40.78 11.37 -12.79
C PHE A 64 -41.68 10.65 -13.80
N SER A 65 -41.44 10.88 -15.09
CA SER A 65 -42.14 10.23 -16.21
C SER A 65 -41.17 9.97 -17.35
N ARG A 66 -41.53 9.05 -18.27
CA ARG A 66 -40.76 8.74 -19.48
C ARG A 66 -41.56 9.09 -20.70
N VAL A 67 -40.96 9.83 -21.62
CA VAL A 67 -41.59 10.19 -22.90
C VAL A 67 -40.68 9.82 -24.05
N LYS A 68 -41.20 9.06 -25.01
CA LYS A 68 -40.53 8.78 -26.28
C LYS A 68 -40.67 9.98 -27.23
N SER A 69 -39.56 10.53 -27.70
CA SER A 69 -39.49 11.65 -28.66
C SER A 69 -38.63 11.22 -29.85
N GLY A 70 -39.26 10.75 -30.93
CA GLY A 70 -38.56 10.05 -32.01
C GLY A 70 -38.13 8.65 -31.55
N ASP A 71 -36.87 8.27 -31.78
CA ASP A 71 -36.31 7.00 -31.30
C ASP A 71 -35.70 7.08 -29.87
N GLU A 72 -35.59 8.28 -29.30
CA GLU A 72 -35.02 8.48 -27.95
C GLU A 72 -36.10 8.52 -26.86
N VAL A 73 -35.83 7.86 -25.73
CA VAL A 73 -36.63 7.96 -24.50
C VAL A 73 -36.02 9.06 -23.61
N LYS A 74 -36.79 10.11 -23.31
CA LYS A 74 -36.39 11.22 -22.44
C LYS A 74 -37.16 11.19 -21.13
N ASP A 75 -36.46 11.45 -20.03
CA ASP A 75 -37.06 11.54 -18.70
C ASP A 75 -37.58 12.96 -18.42
N ILE A 76 -38.79 13.06 -17.89
CA ILE A 76 -39.37 14.30 -17.36
C ILE A 76 -39.32 14.21 -15.84
N VAL A 77 -38.73 15.19 -15.17
CA VAL A 77 -38.64 15.27 -13.71
C VAL A 77 -39.23 16.59 -13.24
N VAL A 78 -40.16 16.52 -12.30
CA VAL A 78 -40.90 17.67 -11.75
C VAL A 78 -40.88 17.60 -10.22
N PRO A 79 -40.53 18.67 -9.49
CA PRO A 79 -40.58 18.66 -8.04
C PRO A 79 -42.03 18.61 -7.50
N ILE A 80 -42.23 17.91 -6.38
CA ILE A 80 -43.51 17.92 -5.65
C ILE A 80 -43.54 19.20 -4.79
N ASN A 81 -44.02 20.29 -5.39
CA ASN A 81 -44.21 21.60 -4.76
C ASN A 81 -45.27 22.42 -5.53
N ASN A 82 -45.52 23.65 -5.06
CA ASN A 82 -46.48 24.57 -5.68
C ASN A 82 -46.02 25.18 -7.03
N ASN A 83 -44.80 24.90 -7.50
CA ASN A 83 -44.25 25.55 -8.70
C ASN A 83 -44.69 24.89 -10.01
N SER A 84 -45.45 23.79 -9.94
CA SER A 84 -46.04 23.15 -11.11
C SER A 84 -47.42 22.58 -10.78
N ILE A 85 -48.29 22.47 -11.78
CA ILE A 85 -49.65 21.95 -11.60
C ILE A 85 -49.64 20.47 -11.18
N ALA A 86 -48.77 19.65 -11.78
CA ALA A 86 -48.63 18.24 -11.42
C ALA A 86 -48.01 18.08 -10.01
N GLY A 87 -47.00 18.88 -9.67
CA GLY A 87 -46.39 18.88 -8.34
C GLY A 87 -47.36 19.33 -7.25
N TYR A 88 -48.17 20.35 -7.51
CA TYR A 88 -49.22 20.81 -6.60
C TYR A 88 -50.32 19.75 -6.43
N CYS A 89 -50.75 19.09 -7.51
CA CYS A 89 -51.71 18.00 -7.45
C CYS A 89 -51.19 16.83 -6.59
N ALA A 90 -49.91 16.47 -6.75
CA ALA A 90 -49.25 15.48 -5.89
C ALA A 90 -49.22 15.90 -4.42
N GLN A 91 -48.86 17.15 -4.13
CA GLN A 91 -48.72 17.67 -2.77
C GLN A 91 -50.07 17.81 -2.05
N SER A 92 -51.05 18.41 -2.74
CA SER A 92 -52.39 18.65 -2.20
C SER A 92 -53.27 17.40 -2.18
N LYS A 93 -52.93 16.38 -2.99
CA LYS A 93 -53.75 15.17 -3.23
C LYS A 93 -55.17 15.51 -3.74
N ASN A 94 -55.35 16.67 -4.35
CA ASN A 94 -56.61 17.12 -4.94
C ASN A 94 -56.57 16.99 -6.46
N VAL A 95 -57.74 16.74 -7.05
CA VAL A 95 -57.92 16.84 -8.51
C VAL A 95 -57.88 18.31 -8.92
N ILE A 96 -57.11 18.62 -9.96
CA ILE A 96 -56.96 19.98 -10.48
C ILE A 96 -57.45 19.99 -11.92
N ASN A 97 -58.48 20.78 -12.24
CA ASN A 97 -59.02 20.94 -13.59
C ASN A 97 -58.94 22.41 -14.00
N ILE A 98 -58.05 22.72 -14.93
CA ILE A 98 -57.75 24.07 -15.39
C ILE A 98 -58.19 24.22 -16.84
N LYS A 99 -58.98 25.26 -17.11
CA LYS A 99 -59.46 25.67 -18.44
C LYS A 99 -58.34 26.29 -19.28
N ASN A 100 -57.52 27.14 -18.66
CA ASN A 100 -56.41 27.83 -19.31
C ASN A 100 -55.20 27.97 -18.37
N ALA A 101 -54.19 27.13 -18.53
CA ALA A 101 -52.97 27.15 -17.73
C ALA A 101 -52.13 28.43 -17.90
N TYR A 102 -52.43 29.25 -18.91
CA TYR A 102 -51.80 30.56 -19.09
C TYR A 102 -52.56 31.71 -18.39
N ASP A 103 -53.71 31.43 -17.78
CA ASP A 103 -54.48 32.38 -16.99
C ASP A 103 -54.04 32.36 -15.52
N ASP A 104 -53.20 33.32 -15.15
CA ASP A 104 -52.70 33.44 -13.77
C ASP A 104 -53.82 33.66 -12.74
N HIS A 105 -54.97 34.23 -13.14
CA HIS A 105 -56.10 34.41 -12.23
C HIS A 105 -56.76 33.08 -11.90
N GLU A 106 -56.95 32.22 -12.91
CA GLU A 106 -57.48 30.86 -12.72
C GLU A 106 -56.56 30.02 -11.82
N LEU A 107 -55.23 30.11 -12.01
CA LEU A 107 -54.26 29.41 -11.17
C LEU A 107 -54.30 29.90 -9.72
N LYS A 108 -54.40 31.22 -9.50
CA LYS A 108 -54.45 31.82 -8.17
C LYS A 108 -55.74 31.53 -7.41
N MET A 109 -56.85 31.27 -8.11
CA MET A 109 -58.08 30.78 -7.47
C MET A 109 -57.92 29.39 -6.85
N ILE A 110 -56.98 28.57 -7.38
CA ILE A 110 -56.68 27.25 -6.84
C ILE A 110 -55.70 27.36 -5.66
N HIS A 111 -54.63 28.13 -5.81
CA HIS A 111 -53.67 28.42 -4.75
C HIS A 111 -52.82 29.66 -5.10
N THR A 112 -52.52 30.51 -4.11
CA THR A 112 -51.81 31.79 -4.32
C THR A 112 -50.45 31.65 -5.00
N ASP A 113 -49.74 30.56 -4.69
CA ASP A 113 -48.39 30.30 -5.19
C ASP A 113 -48.35 29.42 -6.46
N LEU A 114 -49.51 28.95 -6.95
CA LEU A 114 -49.55 28.05 -8.10
C LEU A 114 -49.14 28.78 -9.39
N LYS A 115 -48.17 28.22 -10.10
CA LYS A 115 -47.68 28.75 -11.38
C LYS A 115 -47.61 27.66 -12.44
N PHE A 116 -47.82 28.06 -13.69
CA PHE A 116 -47.60 27.20 -14.84
C PHE A 116 -46.18 27.39 -15.41
N ASP A 117 -45.38 26.32 -15.41
CA ASP A 117 -44.05 26.32 -16.02
C ASP A 117 -44.16 26.20 -17.56
N LYS A 118 -43.87 27.31 -18.24
CA LYS A 118 -43.94 27.43 -19.71
C LYS A 118 -42.69 26.90 -20.40
N SER A 119 -41.64 26.52 -19.67
CA SER A 119 -40.34 26.16 -20.24
C SER A 119 -40.41 24.94 -21.17
N TRP A 120 -41.28 23.98 -20.85
CA TRP A 120 -41.46 22.77 -21.66
C TRP A 120 -42.28 23.02 -22.93
N ASP A 121 -43.33 23.84 -22.83
CA ASP A 121 -44.11 24.29 -23.97
C ASP A 121 -43.22 25.09 -24.95
N GLN A 122 -42.36 25.96 -24.42
CA GLN A 122 -41.38 26.72 -25.22
C GLN A 122 -40.35 25.81 -25.90
N LYS A 123 -39.88 24.76 -25.23
CA LYS A 123 -38.90 23.81 -25.79
C LYS A 123 -39.48 22.92 -26.87
N THR A 124 -40.75 22.53 -26.76
CA THR A 124 -41.36 21.53 -27.67
C THR A 124 -42.29 22.12 -28.71
N GLY A 125 -42.69 23.39 -28.58
CA GLY A 125 -43.71 24.02 -29.42
C GLY A 125 -45.13 23.50 -29.16
N PHE A 126 -45.32 22.56 -28.23
CA PHE A 126 -46.63 22.11 -27.78
C PHE A 126 -47.20 23.11 -26.76
N ARG A 127 -48.49 23.44 -26.84
CA ARG A 127 -49.12 24.41 -25.94
C ARG A 127 -50.13 23.74 -25.04
N SER A 128 -49.82 23.59 -23.76
CA SER A 128 -50.63 22.95 -22.74
C SER A 128 -51.68 23.92 -22.18
N LYS A 129 -52.77 24.15 -22.92
CA LYS A 129 -53.84 25.10 -22.55
C LYS A 129 -54.74 24.56 -21.46
N GLN A 130 -55.35 23.40 -21.64
CA GLN A 130 -56.23 22.77 -20.64
C GLN A 130 -55.48 21.66 -19.92
N ILE A 131 -55.60 21.61 -18.60
CA ILE A 131 -54.85 20.65 -17.79
C ILE A 131 -55.78 20.04 -16.74
N LEU A 132 -55.98 18.73 -16.83
CA LEU A 132 -56.60 17.92 -15.79
C LEU A 132 -55.52 17.06 -15.12
N CYS A 133 -55.22 17.36 -13.85
CA CYS A 133 -54.33 16.56 -13.02
C CYS A 133 -55.12 15.76 -11.97
N VAL A 134 -54.88 14.46 -11.91
CA VAL A 134 -55.52 13.54 -10.97
C VAL A 134 -54.46 12.80 -10.17
N PRO A 135 -54.50 12.83 -8.83
CA PRO A 135 -53.53 12.12 -8.00
C PRO A 135 -53.84 10.62 -8.04
N MET A 136 -52.78 9.82 -8.17
CA MET A 136 -52.84 8.36 -8.12
C MET A 136 -52.52 7.92 -6.70
N ILE A 137 -53.54 7.47 -5.95
CA ILE A 137 -53.42 7.14 -4.54
C ILE A 137 -53.86 5.70 -4.32
N PHE A 138 -53.03 4.92 -3.63
CA PHE A 138 -53.37 3.57 -3.18
C PHE A 138 -53.03 3.42 -1.71
N GLN A 139 -53.98 2.94 -0.89
CA GLN A 139 -53.81 2.77 0.56
C GLN A 139 -53.23 4.02 1.26
N ASN A 140 -53.74 5.21 0.89
CA ASN A 140 -53.30 6.52 1.39
C ASN A 140 -51.86 6.94 0.99
N VAL A 141 -51.16 6.14 0.18
CA VAL A 141 -49.84 6.44 -0.38
C VAL A 141 -50.00 7.05 -1.77
N LEU A 142 -49.29 8.15 -2.03
CA LEU A 142 -49.19 8.75 -3.35
C LEU A 142 -48.30 7.87 -4.24
N ILE A 143 -48.89 7.26 -5.27
CA ILE A 143 -48.20 6.48 -6.30
C ILE A 143 -47.69 7.39 -7.42
N GLY A 144 -48.42 8.46 -7.74
CA GLY A 144 -48.14 9.29 -8.90
C GLY A 144 -49.20 10.34 -9.18
N VAL A 145 -49.14 10.94 -10.37
CA VAL A 145 -50.13 11.89 -10.90
C VAL A 145 -50.36 11.61 -12.37
N ILE A 146 -51.61 11.62 -12.81
CA ILE A 146 -51.97 11.63 -14.23
C ILE A 146 -52.24 13.07 -14.63
N GLN A 147 -51.62 13.52 -15.71
CA GLN A 147 -51.85 14.83 -16.30
C GLN A 147 -52.38 14.66 -17.72
N ILE A 148 -53.61 15.11 -17.96
CA ILE A 148 -54.30 15.06 -19.25
C ILE A 148 -54.34 16.47 -19.83
N LEU A 149 -53.89 16.64 -21.07
CA LEU A 149 -53.66 17.92 -21.72
C LEU A 149 -54.55 18.09 -22.95
N ASN A 150 -55.21 19.25 -23.04
CA ASN A 150 -55.99 19.73 -24.19
C ASN A 150 -57.04 18.73 -24.72
N LYS A 151 -58.30 18.93 -24.34
CA LYS A 151 -59.42 18.16 -24.88
C LYS A 151 -59.76 18.65 -26.30
N LYS A 152 -59.77 17.72 -27.25
CA LYS A 152 -60.18 17.95 -28.64
C LYS A 152 -61.68 18.22 -28.65
N ASN A 153 -62.08 19.41 -29.11
CA ASN A 153 -63.48 19.85 -29.27
C ASN A 153 -64.24 20.19 -27.98
N ALA A 154 -63.57 20.66 -26.92
CA ALA A 154 -64.25 21.21 -25.74
C ALA A 154 -63.47 22.38 -25.12
N GLU A 155 -64.17 23.27 -24.41
CA GLU A 155 -63.53 24.39 -23.71
C GLU A 155 -62.92 24.02 -22.36
N LYS A 156 -63.32 22.89 -21.75
CA LYS A 156 -62.73 22.33 -20.52
C LYS A 156 -63.01 20.83 -20.42
N PHE A 157 -62.30 20.13 -19.54
CA PHE A 157 -62.68 18.77 -19.14
C PHE A 157 -63.99 18.80 -18.35
N THR A 158 -64.90 17.90 -18.69
CA THR A 158 -66.24 17.78 -18.09
C THR A 158 -66.19 16.99 -16.79
N GLU A 159 -67.26 17.03 -15.99
CA GLU A 159 -67.39 16.20 -14.77
C GLU A 159 -67.26 14.71 -15.08
N THR A 160 -67.78 14.25 -16.23
CA THR A 160 -67.62 12.87 -16.67
C THR A 160 -66.16 12.54 -16.99
N ASP A 161 -65.41 13.47 -17.59
CA ASP A 161 -63.96 13.28 -17.83
C ASP A 161 -63.20 13.18 -16.50
N ILE A 162 -63.55 14.02 -15.51
CA ILE A 162 -62.95 13.98 -14.18
C ILE A 162 -63.21 12.62 -13.52
N GLN A 163 -64.46 12.15 -13.55
CA GLN A 163 -64.84 10.86 -12.97
C GLN A 163 -64.06 9.70 -13.62
N TYR A 164 -64.00 9.67 -14.95
CA TYR A 164 -63.24 8.64 -15.67
C TYR A 164 -61.74 8.73 -15.40
N ALA A 165 -61.18 9.93 -15.27
CA ALA A 165 -59.78 10.12 -14.94
C ALA A 165 -59.45 9.62 -13.52
N VAL A 166 -60.37 9.78 -12.56
CA VAL A 166 -60.24 9.21 -11.20
C VAL A 166 -60.31 7.68 -11.21
N GLU A 167 -61.20 7.08 -12.01
CA GLU A 167 -61.28 5.62 -12.16
C GLU A 167 -60.00 5.05 -12.79
N VAL A 168 -59.50 5.69 -13.85
CA VAL A 168 -58.22 5.35 -14.51
C VAL A 168 -57.04 5.53 -13.55
N ALA A 169 -57.01 6.61 -12.76
CA ALA A 169 -55.98 6.84 -11.74
C ALA A 169 -55.99 5.76 -10.67
N SER A 170 -57.18 5.30 -10.25
CA SER A 170 -57.32 4.21 -9.29
C SER A 170 -56.80 2.88 -9.86
N ALA A 171 -57.18 2.56 -11.10
CA ALA A 171 -56.71 1.36 -11.79
C ALA A 171 -55.18 1.36 -11.96
N LEU A 172 -54.62 2.49 -12.39
CA LEU A 172 -53.17 2.67 -12.53
C LEU A 172 -52.45 2.56 -11.18
N SER A 173 -53.04 3.12 -10.11
CA SER A 173 -52.47 3.04 -8.75
C SER A 173 -52.34 1.58 -8.31
N ILE A 174 -53.36 0.77 -8.53
CA ILE A 174 -53.37 -0.66 -8.20
C ILE A 174 -52.38 -1.43 -9.08
N ALA A 175 -52.39 -1.20 -10.41
CA ALA A 175 -51.52 -1.89 -11.35
C ALA A 175 -50.04 -1.60 -11.07
N ILE A 176 -49.68 -0.32 -10.89
CA ILE A 176 -48.31 0.09 -10.57
C ILE A 176 -47.88 -0.41 -9.19
N PHE A 177 -48.76 -0.34 -8.18
CA PHE A 177 -48.47 -0.90 -6.86
C PHE A 177 -48.22 -2.41 -6.95
N ASN A 178 -49.03 -3.16 -7.70
CA ASN A 178 -48.84 -4.59 -7.92
C ASN A 178 -47.55 -4.89 -8.70
N LEU A 179 -47.21 -4.11 -9.72
CA LEU A 179 -45.94 -4.23 -10.45
C LEU A 179 -44.74 -3.91 -9.55
N HIS A 180 -44.83 -2.90 -8.68
CA HIS A 180 -43.81 -2.60 -7.68
C HIS A 180 -43.70 -3.69 -6.62
N ARG A 181 -44.83 -4.21 -6.11
CA ARG A 181 -44.88 -5.30 -5.13
C ARG A 181 -44.36 -6.59 -5.73
N LEU A 182 -44.75 -6.93 -6.95
CA LEU A 182 -44.22 -8.05 -7.72
C LEU A 182 -42.74 -7.84 -8.00
N ALA A 183 -42.29 -6.65 -8.39
CA ALA A 183 -40.87 -6.34 -8.57
C ALA A 183 -40.07 -6.36 -7.26
N GLN A 184 -40.70 -6.12 -6.10
CA GLN A 184 -40.08 -6.26 -4.78
C GLN A 184 -40.06 -7.72 -4.30
N ALA A 185 -41.16 -8.46 -4.49
CA ALA A 185 -41.26 -9.89 -4.18
C ALA A 185 -40.37 -10.73 -5.11
N THR A 186 -40.33 -10.40 -6.40
CA THR A 186 -39.35 -10.92 -7.36
C THR A 186 -37.98 -10.29 -7.20
N LYS A 187 -37.77 -9.12 -6.59
CA LYS A 187 -36.41 -8.70 -6.19
C LYS A 187 -35.88 -9.61 -5.10
N VAL A 188 -36.68 -9.96 -4.10
CA VAL A 188 -36.25 -10.89 -3.04
C VAL A 188 -36.06 -12.31 -3.58
N SER A 189 -36.88 -12.75 -4.55
CA SER A 189 -36.76 -14.08 -5.17
C SER A 189 -35.76 -14.16 -6.34
N ARG A 190 -35.55 -13.08 -7.11
CA ARG A 190 -34.58 -12.99 -8.22
C ARG A 190 -33.22 -12.47 -7.77
N GLN A 191 -33.08 -11.76 -6.65
CA GLN A 191 -31.75 -11.54 -6.04
C GLN A 191 -31.06 -12.88 -5.73
N LYS A 192 -31.83 -13.94 -5.51
CA LYS A 192 -31.35 -15.32 -5.38
C LYS A 192 -31.22 -16.08 -6.70
N TYR A 193 -31.48 -15.47 -7.86
CA TYR A 193 -31.22 -16.12 -9.14
C TYR A 193 -29.77 -15.84 -9.55
N ARG A 194 -28.99 -16.90 -9.77
CA ARG A 194 -27.52 -16.89 -9.93
C ARG A 194 -27.00 -15.84 -10.92
N TYR A 195 -27.76 -15.57 -11.98
CA TYR A 195 -27.39 -14.64 -13.06
C TYR A 195 -28.25 -13.37 -13.13
N TYR A 196 -29.03 -13.07 -12.09
CA TYR A 196 -29.97 -11.94 -12.11
C TYR A 196 -29.28 -10.59 -12.34
N TYR A 197 -28.11 -10.40 -11.72
CA TYR A 197 -27.34 -9.18 -11.88
C TYR A 197 -26.91 -8.99 -13.34
N LEU A 198 -26.47 -10.07 -14.01
CA LEU A 198 -26.04 -10.04 -15.41
C LEU A 198 -27.20 -9.78 -16.36
N LEU A 199 -28.34 -10.43 -16.15
CA LEU A 199 -29.58 -10.18 -16.91
C LEU A 199 -30.06 -8.74 -16.73
N GLY A 200 -30.04 -8.22 -15.49
CA GLY A 200 -30.49 -6.87 -15.17
C GLY A 200 -29.59 -5.76 -15.76
N ARG A 201 -28.34 -6.07 -16.09
CA ARG A 201 -27.38 -5.18 -16.76
C ARG A 201 -27.35 -5.36 -18.28
N ASN A 202 -28.17 -6.26 -18.84
CA ASN A 202 -28.13 -6.67 -20.25
C ASN A 202 -26.73 -7.16 -20.69
N ILE A 203 -25.99 -7.81 -19.78
CA ILE A 203 -24.68 -8.44 -20.11
C ILE A 203 -24.92 -9.78 -20.81
N ILE A 204 -25.98 -10.49 -20.42
CA ILE A 204 -26.46 -11.71 -21.06
C ILE A 204 -27.99 -11.68 -21.16
N ASP A 205 -28.55 -12.56 -21.99
CA ASP A 205 -29.98 -12.84 -22.07
C ASP A 205 -30.30 -14.28 -21.61
N GLU A 206 -31.60 -14.60 -21.46
CA GLU A 206 -32.03 -15.93 -21.01
C GLU A 206 -31.63 -17.04 -22.00
N VAL A 207 -31.62 -16.72 -23.29
CA VAL A 207 -31.21 -17.65 -24.37
C VAL A 207 -29.73 -18.02 -24.25
N THR A 208 -28.88 -17.06 -23.88
CA THR A 208 -27.44 -17.27 -23.66
C THR A 208 -27.20 -18.21 -22.47
N ILE A 209 -27.96 -18.06 -21.38
CA ILE A 209 -27.87 -18.95 -20.21
C ILE A 209 -28.27 -20.37 -20.60
N GLU A 210 -29.34 -20.53 -21.38
CA GLU A 210 -29.80 -21.85 -21.84
C GLU A 210 -28.76 -22.51 -22.75
N LYS A 211 -28.19 -21.77 -23.71
CA LYS A 211 -27.11 -22.24 -24.57
C LYS A 211 -25.86 -22.63 -23.77
N ALA A 212 -25.49 -21.83 -22.77
CA ALA A 212 -24.35 -22.13 -21.90
C ALA A 212 -24.61 -23.37 -21.03
N SER A 213 -25.85 -23.58 -20.58
CA SER A 213 -26.24 -24.77 -19.80
C SER A 213 -26.22 -26.05 -20.63
N LEU A 214 -26.52 -25.95 -21.93
CA LEU A 214 -26.48 -27.07 -22.89
C LEU A 214 -25.09 -27.26 -23.53
N HIS A 215 -24.11 -26.42 -23.19
CA HIS A 215 -22.77 -26.51 -23.75
C HIS A 215 -22.07 -27.83 -23.31
N PRO A 216 -21.34 -28.53 -24.20
CA PRO A 216 -20.71 -29.82 -23.87
C PRO A 216 -19.80 -29.77 -22.64
N ASP A 217 -19.13 -28.64 -22.42
CA ASP A 217 -18.23 -28.44 -21.29
C ASP A 217 -18.93 -27.99 -20.00
N ALA A 218 -20.24 -27.67 -20.02
CA ALA A 218 -20.97 -27.16 -18.87
C ALA A 218 -20.88 -28.10 -17.65
N ASN A 219 -20.90 -29.42 -17.88
CA ASN A 219 -20.75 -30.42 -16.84
C ASN A 219 -19.32 -30.52 -16.28
N LYS A 220 -18.31 -30.09 -17.05
CA LYS A 220 -16.88 -30.21 -16.69
C LYS A 220 -16.37 -28.96 -15.98
N ILE A 221 -16.63 -27.79 -16.55
CA ILE A 221 -16.10 -26.51 -16.05
C ILE A 221 -17.16 -25.62 -15.38
N GLY A 222 -18.45 -25.99 -15.47
CA GLY A 222 -19.56 -25.23 -14.91
C GLY A 222 -20.08 -24.16 -15.85
N VAL A 223 -21.37 -23.84 -15.72
CA VAL A 223 -22.07 -22.86 -16.57
C VAL A 223 -21.46 -21.45 -16.44
N ASP A 224 -21.00 -21.07 -15.25
CA ASP A 224 -20.36 -19.77 -15.03
C ASP A 224 -19.12 -19.58 -15.90
N GLN A 225 -18.29 -20.62 -16.02
CA GLN A 225 -17.05 -20.57 -16.77
C GLN A 225 -17.29 -20.62 -18.28
N VAL A 226 -18.31 -21.38 -18.71
CA VAL A 226 -18.77 -21.35 -20.10
C VAL A 226 -19.24 -19.95 -20.48
N LEU A 227 -20.04 -19.29 -19.61
CA LEU A 227 -20.50 -17.92 -19.84
C LEU A 227 -19.34 -16.93 -19.97
N ILE A 228 -18.30 -17.06 -19.13
CA ILE A 228 -17.11 -16.21 -19.19
C ILE A 228 -16.33 -16.45 -20.49
N LYS A 229 -16.01 -17.71 -20.79
CA LYS A 229 -15.07 -18.08 -21.85
C LYS A 229 -15.66 -18.00 -23.25
N ASP A 230 -16.87 -18.53 -23.43
CA ASP A 230 -17.45 -18.78 -24.75
C ASP A 230 -18.54 -17.75 -25.11
N PHE A 231 -19.13 -17.10 -24.10
CA PHE A 231 -20.15 -16.05 -24.28
C PHE A 231 -19.68 -14.64 -23.86
N GLY A 232 -18.40 -14.49 -23.51
CA GLY A 232 -17.76 -13.19 -23.31
C GLY A 232 -18.23 -12.42 -22.07
N VAL A 233 -18.77 -13.09 -21.06
CA VAL A 233 -19.15 -12.42 -19.80
C VAL A 233 -17.90 -11.97 -19.05
N PRO A 234 -17.76 -10.67 -18.72
CA PRO A 234 -16.62 -10.19 -17.94
C PRO A 234 -16.54 -10.86 -16.56
N ARG A 235 -15.33 -11.30 -16.16
CA ARG A 235 -15.11 -12.02 -14.88
C ARG A 235 -15.52 -11.20 -13.66
N ASP A 236 -15.29 -9.89 -13.69
CA ASP A 236 -15.66 -8.96 -12.61
C ASP A 236 -17.17 -8.80 -12.49
N GLU A 237 -17.89 -8.77 -13.60
CA GLU A 237 -19.36 -8.75 -13.60
C GLU A 237 -19.95 -10.09 -13.13
N MET A 238 -19.34 -11.22 -13.51
CA MET A 238 -19.73 -12.54 -12.99
C MET A 238 -19.48 -12.64 -11.48
N ALA A 239 -18.32 -12.18 -10.99
CA ALA A 239 -18.01 -12.14 -9.56
C ALA A 239 -19.02 -11.31 -8.76
N LYS A 240 -19.44 -10.14 -9.29
CA LYS A 240 -20.52 -9.34 -8.70
C LYS A 240 -21.84 -10.10 -8.66
N SER A 241 -22.20 -10.81 -9.73
CA SER A 241 -23.41 -11.63 -9.78
C SER A 241 -23.40 -12.74 -8.73
N LEU A 242 -22.29 -13.47 -8.61
CA LEU A 242 -22.14 -14.57 -7.66
C LEU A 242 -22.06 -14.08 -6.20
N SER A 243 -21.43 -12.93 -5.94
CA SER A 243 -21.45 -12.28 -4.62
C SER A 243 -22.88 -11.99 -4.15
N LEU A 244 -23.71 -11.43 -5.05
CA LEU A 244 -25.11 -11.14 -4.75
C LEU A 244 -25.94 -12.41 -4.56
N TYR A 245 -25.67 -13.46 -5.35
CA TYR A 245 -26.35 -14.76 -5.26
C TYR A 245 -26.08 -15.46 -3.92
N TYR A 246 -24.81 -15.59 -3.54
CA TYR A 246 -24.40 -16.28 -2.30
C TYR A 246 -24.57 -15.40 -1.05
N GLY A 247 -24.71 -14.08 -1.20
CA GLY A 247 -24.81 -13.15 -0.08
C GLY A 247 -23.51 -13.00 0.72
N THR A 248 -22.37 -13.28 0.09
CA THR A 248 -21.03 -13.15 0.68
C THR A 248 -20.09 -12.42 -0.28
N GLU A 249 -18.95 -11.98 0.23
CA GLU A 249 -17.88 -11.40 -0.58
C GLU A 249 -17.41 -12.42 -1.64
N PHE A 250 -17.13 -11.95 -2.85
CA PHE A 250 -16.52 -12.75 -3.90
C PHE A 250 -15.11 -12.25 -4.15
N ILE A 251 -14.11 -13.10 -3.95
CA ILE A 251 -12.70 -12.74 -4.11
C ILE A 251 -12.16 -13.32 -5.41
N LEU A 252 -11.37 -12.52 -6.13
CA LEU A 252 -10.58 -12.96 -7.26
C LEU A 252 -9.16 -13.29 -6.79
N PHE A 253 -8.39 -13.99 -7.62
CA PHE A 253 -6.97 -14.23 -7.32
C PHE A 253 -6.18 -12.91 -7.29
N ASP A 254 -5.57 -12.61 -6.15
CA ASP A 254 -4.65 -11.49 -5.97
C ASP A 254 -3.25 -12.02 -5.62
N PRO A 255 -2.27 -11.90 -6.53
CA PRO A 255 -0.91 -12.32 -6.26
C PRO A 255 -0.19 -11.45 -5.21
N ASN A 256 -0.79 -10.37 -4.73
CA ASN A 256 -0.23 -9.53 -3.66
C ASN A 256 -0.65 -9.98 -2.24
N LEU A 257 -1.61 -10.92 -2.12
CA LEU A 257 -2.02 -11.43 -0.81
C LEU A 257 -0.95 -12.35 -0.22
N PRO A 258 -0.46 -12.09 1.00
CA PRO A 258 0.57 -12.93 1.63
C PRO A 258 0.01 -14.30 2.06
N PRO A 259 0.79 -15.40 1.93
CA PRO A 259 0.36 -16.73 2.36
C PRO A 259 0.19 -16.83 3.89
N LEU A 260 -0.82 -17.59 4.33
CA LEU A 260 -1.06 -17.90 5.75
C LEU A 260 -0.25 -19.14 6.19
N GLU A 261 1.07 -19.01 6.29
CA GLU A 261 2.00 -20.15 6.47
C GLU A 261 1.63 -21.08 7.65
N ASP A 262 1.32 -20.52 8.83
CA ASP A 262 0.97 -21.30 10.04
C ASP A 262 -0.26 -22.21 9.86
N ILE A 263 -1.14 -21.84 8.93
CA ILE A 263 -2.41 -22.52 8.63
C ILE A 263 -2.20 -23.49 7.47
N LEU A 264 -1.54 -23.03 6.40
CA LEU A 264 -1.34 -23.79 5.17
C LEU A 264 -0.37 -24.96 5.36
N ASN A 265 0.60 -24.86 6.27
CA ASN A 265 1.51 -25.97 6.60
C ASN A 265 0.78 -27.19 7.21
N ARG A 266 -0.44 -27.00 7.75
CA ARG A 266 -1.24 -28.08 8.35
C ARG A 266 -2.00 -28.92 7.32
N ILE A 267 -2.08 -28.48 6.06
CA ILE A 267 -2.93 -29.08 5.03
C ILE A 267 -2.11 -29.30 3.76
N LYS A 268 -2.31 -30.44 3.08
CA LYS A 268 -1.67 -30.71 1.79
C LYS A 268 -2.40 -29.98 0.66
N PRO A 269 -1.69 -29.44 -0.35
CA PRO A 269 -2.31 -28.70 -1.45
C PRO A 269 -3.31 -29.56 -2.24
N ASP A 270 -3.03 -30.86 -2.43
CA ASP A 270 -3.94 -31.78 -3.13
C ASP A 270 -5.31 -31.91 -2.44
N LYS A 271 -5.33 -31.82 -1.10
CA LYS A 271 -6.57 -31.84 -0.33
C LYS A 271 -7.36 -30.55 -0.55
N LEU A 272 -6.71 -29.39 -0.55
CA LEU A 272 -7.36 -28.11 -0.82
C LEU A 272 -7.91 -28.02 -2.25
N LYS A 273 -7.18 -28.56 -3.24
CA LYS A 273 -7.63 -28.63 -4.64
C LYS A 273 -8.81 -29.58 -4.80
N GLY A 274 -8.75 -30.76 -4.18
CA GLY A 274 -9.85 -31.74 -4.20
C GLY A 274 -11.13 -31.21 -3.56
N GLU A 275 -11.00 -30.53 -2.42
CA GLU A 275 -12.12 -29.98 -1.65
C GLU A 275 -12.53 -28.56 -2.10
N LYS A 276 -11.75 -27.93 -2.97
CA LYS A 276 -11.99 -26.62 -3.61
C LYS A 276 -12.21 -25.46 -2.63
N TRP A 277 -11.28 -25.32 -1.70
CA TRP A 277 -11.24 -24.17 -0.79
C TRP A 277 -9.81 -23.82 -0.37
N VAL A 278 -9.58 -22.59 0.08
CA VAL A 278 -8.26 -22.14 0.57
C VAL A 278 -8.39 -20.99 1.58
N PRO A 279 -7.67 -21.00 2.72
CA PRO A 279 -7.54 -19.85 3.61
C PRO A 279 -6.82 -18.69 2.92
N VAL A 280 -7.37 -17.48 2.93
CA VAL A 280 -6.83 -16.35 2.15
C VAL A 280 -6.32 -15.17 2.97
N LYS A 281 -6.97 -14.82 4.09
CA LYS A 281 -6.50 -13.75 4.98
C LYS A 281 -7.04 -13.91 6.40
N ILE A 282 -6.39 -13.25 7.35
CA ILE A 282 -6.87 -13.08 8.74
C ILE A 282 -7.04 -11.58 8.98
N GLU A 283 -8.25 -11.17 9.39
CA GLU A 283 -8.56 -9.76 9.63
C GLU A 283 -9.33 -9.64 10.95
N ASN A 284 -8.82 -8.83 11.88
CA ASN A 284 -9.40 -8.64 13.23
C ASN A 284 -9.68 -9.96 13.99
N GLY A 285 -8.82 -10.98 13.80
CA GLY A 285 -8.98 -12.30 14.41
C GLY A 285 -10.01 -13.22 13.74
N VAL A 286 -10.54 -12.85 12.56
CA VAL A 286 -11.44 -13.66 11.74
C VAL A 286 -10.68 -14.28 10.58
N LEU A 287 -10.78 -15.61 10.42
CA LEU A 287 -10.19 -16.31 9.29
C LEU A 287 -11.13 -16.25 8.08
N TYR A 288 -10.64 -15.76 6.94
CA TYR A 288 -11.38 -15.75 5.68
C TYR A 288 -10.98 -16.95 4.84
N VAL A 289 -11.96 -17.73 4.42
CA VAL A 289 -11.76 -18.96 3.63
C VAL A 289 -12.52 -18.84 2.32
N ALA A 290 -11.79 -18.90 1.22
CA ALA A 290 -12.34 -18.88 -0.13
C ALA A 290 -12.84 -20.27 -0.51
N MET A 291 -14.06 -20.36 -1.04
CA MET A 291 -14.71 -21.61 -1.42
C MET A 291 -15.39 -21.46 -2.78
N GLU A 292 -15.45 -22.53 -3.58
CA GLU A 292 -16.23 -22.55 -4.83
C GLU A 292 -17.74 -22.38 -4.54
N ASP A 293 -18.22 -23.03 -3.48
CA ASP A 293 -19.57 -22.88 -2.97
C ASP A 293 -19.52 -22.59 -1.45
N PRO A 294 -19.71 -21.33 -1.03
CA PRO A 294 -19.71 -20.97 0.39
C PRO A 294 -20.97 -21.42 1.13
N THR A 295 -21.96 -22.03 0.46
CA THR A 295 -23.21 -22.53 1.10
C THR A 295 -23.14 -24.00 1.50
N ASP A 296 -22.04 -24.69 1.16
CA ASP A 296 -21.78 -26.08 1.51
C ASP A 296 -21.50 -26.23 3.03
N LEU A 297 -22.55 -26.55 3.79
CA LEU A 297 -22.50 -26.65 5.25
C LEU A 297 -21.56 -27.77 5.74
N GLU A 298 -21.47 -28.89 5.01
CA GLU A 298 -20.58 -29.99 5.39
C GLU A 298 -19.11 -29.58 5.29
N LYS A 299 -18.73 -28.88 4.22
CA LYS A 299 -17.37 -28.31 4.09
C LYS A 299 -17.11 -27.24 5.13
N GLN A 300 -18.08 -26.37 5.43
CA GLN A 300 -17.91 -25.36 6.47
C GLN A 300 -17.60 -26.00 7.83
N ASP A 301 -18.30 -27.07 8.20
CA ASP A 301 -18.08 -27.75 9.47
C ASP A 301 -16.74 -28.50 9.50
N LEU A 302 -16.32 -29.10 8.39
CA LEU A 302 -14.97 -29.66 8.24
C LEU A 302 -13.89 -28.59 8.43
N ILE A 303 -14.06 -27.42 7.82
CA ILE A 303 -13.09 -26.31 7.92
C ILE A 303 -13.03 -25.77 9.34
N LYS A 304 -14.17 -25.61 10.02
CA LYS A 304 -14.22 -25.22 11.45
C LYS A 304 -13.50 -26.24 12.32
N PHE A 305 -13.65 -27.54 12.04
CA PHE A 305 -12.94 -28.59 12.77
C PHE A 305 -11.42 -28.56 12.55
N LEU A 306 -10.96 -28.21 11.35
CA LEU A 306 -9.52 -28.08 11.04
C LEU A 306 -8.87 -26.86 11.72
N PHE A 307 -9.66 -25.84 12.06
CA PHE A 307 -9.17 -24.57 12.61
C PHE A 307 -9.88 -24.20 13.93
N PRO A 308 -9.75 -25.04 14.99
CA PRO A 308 -10.42 -24.80 16.27
C PRO A 308 -9.91 -23.54 16.99
N ASP A 309 -8.71 -23.06 16.62
CA ASP A 309 -8.07 -21.86 17.16
C ASP A 309 -8.84 -20.57 16.81
N PHE A 310 -9.69 -20.59 15.77
CA PHE A 310 -10.44 -19.42 15.30
C PHE A 310 -11.89 -19.43 15.80
N LYS A 311 -12.21 -18.48 16.69
CA LYS A 311 -13.59 -18.29 17.20
C LYS A 311 -14.59 -17.87 16.11
N LYS A 312 -14.12 -17.29 15.00
CA LYS A 312 -14.95 -16.85 13.88
C LYS A 312 -14.23 -17.12 12.56
N ILE A 313 -14.92 -17.81 11.66
CA ILE A 313 -14.47 -18.07 10.28
C ILE A 313 -15.52 -17.47 9.35
N ASN A 314 -15.06 -16.72 8.34
CA ASN A 314 -15.91 -16.13 7.31
C ASN A 314 -15.68 -16.85 5.99
N PHE A 315 -16.75 -17.40 5.40
CA PHE A 315 -16.68 -18.12 4.13
C PHE A 315 -17.05 -17.20 2.99
N VAL A 316 -16.12 -17.05 2.04
CA VAL A 316 -16.25 -16.15 0.88
C VAL A 316 -16.22 -16.97 -0.41
N ALA A 317 -16.89 -16.50 -1.45
CA ALA A 317 -16.94 -17.19 -2.73
C ALA A 317 -15.70 -16.86 -3.59
N SER A 318 -15.25 -17.80 -4.41
CA SER A 318 -14.21 -17.56 -5.42
C SER A 318 -14.33 -18.54 -6.59
N PHE A 319 -13.73 -18.20 -7.74
CA PHE A 319 -13.69 -19.11 -8.88
C PHE A 319 -12.76 -20.29 -8.61
N ARG A 320 -13.08 -21.47 -9.18
CA ARG A 320 -12.22 -22.66 -9.08
C ARG A 320 -10.78 -22.38 -9.49
N GLU A 321 -10.60 -21.71 -10.63
CA GLU A 321 -9.29 -21.31 -11.14
C GLU A 321 -8.54 -20.40 -10.16
N ASP A 322 -9.25 -19.49 -9.49
CA ASP A 322 -8.63 -18.56 -8.54
C ASP A 322 -8.24 -19.26 -7.24
N ILE A 323 -9.05 -20.22 -6.77
CA ILE A 323 -8.70 -21.08 -5.63
C ILE A 323 -7.45 -21.91 -5.96
N GLU A 324 -7.38 -22.50 -7.15
CA GLU A 324 -6.20 -23.24 -7.61
C GLU A 324 -4.97 -22.32 -7.72
N ASN A 325 -5.14 -21.10 -8.26
CA ASN A 325 -4.08 -20.10 -8.33
C ASN A 325 -3.60 -19.69 -6.94
N TYR A 326 -4.50 -19.50 -5.97
CA TYR A 326 -4.14 -19.23 -4.57
C TYR A 326 -3.36 -20.39 -3.96
N ILE A 327 -3.82 -21.64 -4.14
CA ILE A 327 -3.12 -22.82 -3.63
C ILE A 327 -1.73 -22.93 -4.28
N ASP A 328 -1.63 -22.81 -5.60
CA ASP A 328 -0.34 -22.87 -6.29
C ASP A 328 0.57 -21.74 -5.87
N TYR A 329 0.05 -20.52 -5.73
CA TYR A 329 0.82 -19.37 -5.28
C TYR A 329 1.33 -19.56 -3.85
N PHE A 330 0.45 -19.88 -2.91
CA PHE A 330 0.81 -20.02 -1.50
C PHE A 330 1.76 -21.19 -1.25
N TYR A 331 1.56 -22.34 -1.90
CA TYR A 331 2.44 -23.51 -1.72
C TYR A 331 3.71 -23.45 -2.59
N LYS A 332 3.74 -22.67 -3.68
CA LYS A 332 5.01 -22.33 -4.36
C LYS A 332 5.85 -21.44 -3.44
N LEU A 333 5.27 -20.46 -2.77
CA LEU A 333 5.94 -19.62 -1.77
C LEU A 333 6.36 -20.41 -0.52
N GLY A 334 5.51 -21.30 0.01
CA GLY A 334 5.81 -22.15 1.18
C GLY A 334 6.93 -23.18 0.94
N LYS A 335 7.18 -23.60 -0.30
CA LYS A 335 8.36 -24.43 -0.64
C LYS A 335 9.69 -23.66 -0.57
N TYR A 336 9.67 -22.34 -0.40
CA TYR A 336 10.88 -21.53 -0.16
C TYR A 336 11.22 -21.39 1.33
N SER A 337 10.27 -21.60 2.25
CA SER A 337 10.50 -21.48 3.69
C SER A 337 11.05 -22.77 4.33
N GLU A 338 10.76 -23.95 3.78
CA GLU A 338 11.42 -25.22 4.14
C GLU A 338 12.04 -25.91 2.91
N GLY A 339 13.32 -25.58 2.65
CA GLY A 339 14.28 -26.28 1.77
C GLY A 339 13.74 -27.09 0.57
N GLY A 340 13.74 -26.50 -0.64
CA GLY A 340 13.36 -27.29 -1.82
C GLY A 340 13.57 -26.69 -3.22
N THR A 341 14.37 -25.63 -3.40
CA THR A 341 14.87 -25.31 -4.74
C THR A 341 16.29 -24.78 -4.60
N GLU A 342 17.27 -25.63 -4.90
CA GLU A 342 18.65 -25.17 -4.96
C GLU A 342 18.79 -24.15 -6.10
N LEU A 343 19.62 -23.13 -5.90
CA LEU A 343 19.93 -22.12 -6.94
C LEU A 343 20.41 -22.79 -8.24
N THR A 344 21.04 -23.95 -8.12
CA THR A 344 21.46 -24.85 -9.21
C THR A 344 20.29 -25.32 -10.06
N GLU A 345 19.12 -25.64 -9.48
CA GLU A 345 17.93 -26.05 -10.22
C GLU A 345 17.33 -24.89 -11.01
N ILE A 346 17.27 -23.69 -10.41
CA ILE A 346 16.81 -22.48 -11.11
C ILE A 346 17.71 -22.17 -12.30
N LEU A 347 19.03 -22.24 -12.10
CA LEU A 347 20.01 -22.04 -13.16
C LEU A 347 19.94 -23.12 -14.24
N SER A 348 19.66 -24.37 -13.88
CA SER A 348 19.48 -25.45 -14.85
C SER A 348 18.26 -25.24 -15.76
N LYS A 349 17.20 -24.60 -15.25
CA LYS A 349 16.01 -24.22 -16.05
C LYS A 349 16.34 -23.05 -16.98
N LEU A 350 17.20 -22.13 -16.55
CA LEU A 350 17.69 -21.03 -17.36
C LEU A 350 18.61 -21.52 -18.50
N ASP A 351 19.48 -22.49 -18.26
CA ASP A 351 20.36 -23.02 -19.31
C ASP A 351 19.61 -23.73 -20.45
N LYS A 352 18.42 -24.27 -20.20
CA LYS A 352 17.58 -24.95 -21.20
C LYS A 352 16.75 -24.03 -22.10
N GLY A 353 16.72 -22.72 -21.84
CA GLY A 353 16.01 -21.74 -22.67
C GLY A 353 16.82 -21.33 -23.91
N GLU A 354 16.14 -21.16 -25.05
CA GLU A 354 16.70 -20.58 -26.29
C GLU A 354 17.33 -19.21 -26.04
N GLU A 355 18.28 -18.79 -26.89
CA GLU A 355 18.89 -17.46 -26.81
C GLU A 355 17.79 -16.38 -26.97
N PRO A 356 17.53 -15.54 -25.96
CA PRO A 356 16.54 -14.49 -26.08
C PRO A 356 17.03 -13.44 -27.08
N ASP A 357 16.17 -13.11 -28.06
CA ASP A 357 16.47 -12.14 -29.10
C ASP A 357 16.53 -10.72 -28.49
N VAL A 358 17.70 -10.08 -28.59
CA VAL A 358 18.09 -8.92 -27.75
C VAL A 358 17.24 -7.67 -28.01
N GLU A 359 16.48 -7.65 -29.11
CA GLU A 359 15.72 -6.46 -29.56
C GLU A 359 14.20 -6.51 -29.34
N GLN A 360 13.60 -7.65 -28.95
CA GLN A 360 12.11 -7.76 -28.89
C GLN A 360 11.46 -7.95 -27.51
N GLU A 361 12.22 -8.21 -26.43
CA GLU A 361 11.60 -8.58 -25.13
C GLU A 361 11.32 -7.42 -24.15
N VAL A 362 11.52 -6.15 -24.53
CA VAL A 362 11.27 -5.02 -23.60
C VAL A 362 9.78 -4.84 -23.25
N GLN A 363 8.84 -5.50 -23.97
CA GLN A 363 7.40 -5.29 -23.79
C GLN A 363 6.54 -6.51 -23.44
N LYS A 364 7.09 -7.73 -23.31
CA LYS A 364 6.29 -8.88 -22.86
C LYS A 364 7.05 -9.77 -21.89
N VAL A 365 6.81 -9.46 -20.62
CA VAL A 365 7.05 -10.32 -19.47
C VAL A 365 6.03 -11.49 -19.57
N SER A 366 6.38 -12.58 -20.28
CA SER A 366 5.65 -13.87 -20.26
C SER A 366 6.56 -15.06 -19.94
N GLU A 367 6.07 -15.98 -19.09
CA GLU A 367 6.62 -17.29 -18.65
C GLU A 367 8.06 -17.34 -18.10
N GLN A 368 9.05 -16.79 -18.82
CA GLN A 368 10.44 -16.64 -18.38
C GLN A 368 10.56 -15.74 -17.14
N ASP A 369 9.60 -14.82 -16.94
CA ASP A 369 9.53 -13.99 -15.74
C ASP A 369 9.36 -14.80 -14.49
N SER A 370 8.68 -15.96 -14.54
CA SER A 370 8.57 -16.77 -13.32
C SER A 370 9.95 -17.20 -12.83
N VAL A 371 10.88 -17.53 -13.72
CA VAL A 371 12.23 -18.02 -13.35
C VAL A 371 13.15 -16.86 -12.96
N ILE A 372 13.11 -15.73 -13.68
CA ILE A 372 13.88 -14.54 -13.32
C ILE A 372 13.37 -13.89 -12.03
N VAL A 373 12.06 -13.85 -11.83
CA VAL A 373 11.43 -13.40 -10.56
C VAL A 373 11.90 -14.30 -9.43
N GLN A 374 11.85 -15.63 -9.59
CA GLN A 374 12.34 -16.58 -8.59
C GLN A 374 13.83 -16.38 -8.30
N LEU A 375 14.65 -16.19 -9.33
CA LEU A 375 16.08 -15.98 -9.19
C LEU A 375 16.38 -14.72 -8.37
N VAL A 376 15.79 -13.56 -8.75
CA VAL A 376 16.00 -12.28 -8.06
C VAL A 376 15.50 -12.34 -6.62
N ASN A 377 14.30 -12.90 -6.39
CA ASN A 377 13.75 -13.06 -5.04
C ASN A 377 14.65 -13.96 -4.18
N LYS A 378 15.17 -15.06 -4.75
CA LYS A 378 16.07 -15.98 -4.05
C LYS A 378 17.41 -15.32 -3.72
N ILE A 379 18.00 -14.54 -4.63
CA ILE A 379 19.23 -13.77 -4.37
C ILE A 379 19.04 -12.83 -3.19
N ILE A 380 17.93 -12.07 -3.17
CA ILE A 380 17.63 -11.11 -2.10
C ILE A 380 17.43 -11.84 -0.76
N TYR A 381 16.63 -12.91 -0.75
CA TYR A 381 16.36 -13.69 0.45
C TYR A 381 17.64 -14.36 1.01
N ASP A 382 18.45 -14.96 0.15
CA ASP A 382 19.73 -15.57 0.55
C ASP A 382 20.70 -14.53 1.10
N ALA A 383 20.76 -13.35 0.50
CA ALA A 383 21.57 -12.26 1.00
C ALA A 383 21.13 -11.84 2.41
N TYR A 384 19.83 -11.73 2.65
CA TYR A 384 19.27 -11.45 3.98
C TYR A 384 19.56 -12.56 5.00
N MET A 385 19.34 -13.82 4.65
CA MET A 385 19.66 -14.98 5.50
C MET A 385 21.16 -15.05 5.85
N LYS A 386 22.03 -14.69 4.90
CA LYS A 386 23.48 -14.60 5.09
C LYS A 386 23.92 -13.32 5.82
N LYS A 387 22.98 -12.44 6.22
CA LYS A 387 23.23 -11.15 6.87
C LYS A 387 24.19 -10.26 6.06
N ALA A 388 24.03 -10.25 4.74
CA ALA A 388 24.74 -9.34 3.85
C ALA A 388 24.23 -7.89 4.04
N SER A 389 25.12 -6.92 3.87
CA SER A 389 24.75 -5.49 3.86
C SER A 389 24.37 -5.00 2.46
N ASP A 390 25.03 -5.52 1.43
CA ASP A 390 24.84 -5.09 0.05
C ASP A 390 24.88 -6.30 -0.89
N ILE A 391 24.05 -6.26 -1.93
CA ILE A 391 24.02 -7.19 -3.07
C ILE A 391 24.51 -6.38 -4.27
N HIS A 392 25.56 -6.88 -4.92
CA HIS A 392 26.12 -6.30 -6.13
C HIS A 392 25.78 -7.21 -7.31
N ILE A 393 25.20 -6.66 -8.36
CA ILE A 393 24.85 -7.37 -9.60
C ILE A 393 25.55 -6.61 -10.72
N GLU A 394 26.52 -7.28 -11.35
CA GLU A 394 27.53 -6.67 -12.20
C GLU A 394 27.52 -7.38 -13.56
N PRO A 395 26.73 -6.88 -14.52
CA PRO A 395 26.73 -7.42 -15.88
C PRO A 395 27.96 -6.99 -16.66
N TYR A 396 28.55 -7.92 -17.44
CA TYR A 396 29.74 -7.64 -18.26
C TYR A 396 29.42 -7.57 -19.76
N PRO A 397 30.23 -6.82 -20.56
CA PRO A 397 30.09 -6.77 -22.00
C PRO A 397 30.29 -8.14 -22.69
N GLY A 398 29.71 -8.28 -23.89
CA GLY A 398 29.84 -9.49 -24.71
C GLY A 398 29.10 -10.70 -24.13
N LYS A 399 29.76 -11.87 -24.20
CA LYS A 399 29.28 -13.17 -23.69
C LYS A 399 29.81 -13.51 -22.29
N ASN A 400 30.20 -12.49 -21.52
CA ASN A 400 30.62 -12.67 -20.14
C ASN A 400 29.41 -12.72 -19.21
N ASP A 401 29.43 -13.65 -18.26
CA ASP A 401 28.37 -13.84 -17.28
C ASP A 401 28.19 -12.61 -16.36
N VAL A 402 26.97 -12.46 -15.85
CA VAL A 402 26.66 -11.52 -14.78
C VAL A 402 27.25 -12.03 -13.48
N ILE A 403 28.02 -11.19 -12.79
CA ILE A 403 28.61 -11.54 -11.50
C ILE A 403 27.73 -10.99 -10.38
N ILE A 404 27.31 -11.86 -9.46
CA ILE A 404 26.65 -11.47 -8.22
C ILE A 404 27.61 -11.60 -7.05
N ARG A 405 27.81 -10.51 -6.32
CA ARG A 405 28.63 -10.47 -5.10
C ARG A 405 27.78 -10.03 -3.91
N LEU A 406 28.02 -10.63 -2.76
CA LEU A 406 27.41 -10.20 -1.50
C LEU A 406 28.47 -9.56 -0.62
N ARG A 407 28.14 -8.42 -0.01
CA ARG A 407 28.98 -7.83 1.04
C ARG A 407 28.56 -8.39 2.39
N ILE A 408 29.37 -9.29 2.95
CA ILE A 408 29.13 -9.90 4.26
C ILE A 408 30.26 -9.49 5.19
N ASP A 409 29.91 -8.95 6.36
CA ASP A 409 30.88 -8.43 7.35
C ASP A 409 31.91 -7.47 6.74
N GLY A 410 31.47 -6.63 5.79
CA GLY A 410 32.27 -5.61 5.11
C GLY A 410 33.06 -6.11 3.89
N ARG A 411 33.15 -7.42 3.65
CA ARG A 411 33.88 -7.99 2.50
C ARG A 411 32.93 -8.41 1.39
N CYS A 412 33.20 -7.97 0.16
CA CYS A 412 32.56 -8.51 -1.04
C CYS A 412 33.06 -9.92 -1.31
N GLN A 413 32.13 -10.86 -1.48
CA GLN A 413 32.41 -12.26 -1.80
C GLN A 413 31.59 -12.63 -3.02
N LEU A 414 32.17 -13.40 -3.94
CA LEU A 414 31.43 -13.97 -5.07
C LEU A 414 30.32 -14.87 -4.51
N TYR A 415 29.08 -14.58 -4.87
CA TYR A 415 27.93 -15.41 -4.52
C TYR A 415 27.55 -16.34 -5.67
N GLN A 416 27.36 -15.79 -6.86
CA GLN A 416 26.98 -16.58 -8.02
C GLN A 416 27.33 -15.90 -9.35
N LYS A 417 27.53 -16.70 -10.41
CA LYS A 417 27.57 -16.23 -11.80
C LYS A 417 26.27 -16.63 -12.50
N ILE A 418 25.71 -15.73 -13.29
CA ILE A 418 24.49 -15.97 -14.08
C ILE A 418 24.82 -15.83 -15.56
N PRO A 419 24.32 -16.74 -16.43
CA PRO A 419 24.59 -16.68 -17.86
C PRO A 419 24.34 -15.30 -18.49
N TYR A 420 25.26 -14.88 -19.36
CA TYR A 420 25.26 -13.56 -20.01
C TYR A 420 23.93 -13.16 -20.68
N LYS A 421 23.14 -14.15 -21.13
CA LYS A 421 21.81 -13.96 -21.74
C LYS A 421 20.81 -13.23 -20.82
N TYR A 422 20.98 -13.27 -19.50
CA TYR A 422 20.05 -12.65 -18.54
C TYR A 422 20.47 -11.26 -18.03
N LYS A 423 21.54 -10.69 -18.59
CA LYS A 423 22.09 -9.40 -18.13
C LYS A 423 21.07 -8.26 -18.11
N TYR A 424 20.19 -8.20 -19.11
CA TYR A 424 19.14 -7.18 -19.15
C TYR A 424 17.92 -7.57 -18.31
N ALA A 425 17.52 -8.84 -18.33
CA ALA A 425 16.32 -9.32 -17.62
C ALA A 425 16.41 -9.10 -16.11
N ILE A 426 17.57 -9.36 -15.49
CA ILE A 426 17.78 -9.17 -14.05
C ILE A 426 17.71 -7.70 -13.66
N VAL A 427 18.37 -6.83 -14.42
CA VAL A 427 18.34 -5.38 -14.20
C VAL A 427 16.92 -4.85 -14.35
N SER A 428 16.22 -5.23 -15.42
CA SER A 428 14.82 -4.85 -15.65
C SER A 428 13.90 -5.31 -14.51
N ARG A 429 14.05 -6.54 -14.03
CA ARG A 429 13.26 -7.05 -12.89
C ARG A 429 13.46 -6.20 -11.64
N ILE A 430 14.69 -5.81 -11.34
CA ILE A 430 14.99 -4.96 -10.18
C ILE A 430 14.41 -3.55 -10.37
N LYS A 431 14.52 -2.98 -11.57
CA LYS A 431 13.89 -1.69 -11.90
C LYS A 431 12.39 -1.73 -11.70
N ILE A 432 11.71 -2.80 -12.12
CA ILE A 432 10.27 -3.01 -11.88
C ILE A 432 9.97 -3.02 -10.38
N MET A 433 10.71 -3.80 -9.59
CA MET A 433 10.51 -3.89 -8.13
C MET A 433 10.71 -2.54 -7.43
N ALA A 434 11.58 -1.69 -7.97
CA ALA A 434 11.94 -0.38 -7.41
C ALA A 434 11.14 0.80 -8.01
N GLY A 435 10.24 0.55 -8.96
CA GLY A 435 9.48 1.60 -9.66
C GLY A 435 10.33 2.52 -10.54
N LEU A 436 11.44 2.02 -11.08
CA LEU A 436 12.39 2.76 -11.93
C LEU A 436 12.04 2.65 -13.42
N ASP A 437 12.54 3.60 -14.21
CA ASP A 437 12.34 3.61 -15.66
C ASP A 437 13.24 2.56 -16.33
N ILE A 438 12.60 1.54 -16.91
CA ILE A 438 13.25 0.41 -17.59
C ILE A 438 13.89 0.83 -18.92
N ALA A 439 13.27 1.80 -19.61
CA ALA A 439 13.71 2.27 -20.92
C ALA A 439 14.95 3.16 -20.79
N GLU A 440 15.09 3.89 -19.69
CA GLU A 440 16.25 4.72 -19.45
C GLU A 440 17.41 3.92 -18.82
N ARG A 441 18.56 3.89 -19.52
CA ARG A 441 19.76 3.15 -19.10
C ARG A 441 21.03 4.00 -19.11
N ARG A 442 20.91 5.29 -19.46
CA ARG A 442 22.06 6.19 -19.71
C ARG A 442 22.35 7.11 -18.54
N LYS A 443 21.47 7.18 -17.54
CA LYS A 443 21.66 7.94 -16.31
C LYS A 443 21.48 7.05 -15.08
N PRO A 444 22.20 7.32 -13.97
CA PRO A 444 21.95 6.64 -12.70
C PRO A 444 20.50 6.80 -12.23
N GLN A 445 19.98 5.76 -11.57
CA GLN A 445 18.64 5.77 -10.98
C GLN A 445 18.70 5.23 -9.54
N ASP A 446 17.96 5.88 -8.64
CA ASP A 446 17.83 5.48 -7.24
C ASP A 446 16.37 5.12 -6.94
N GLY A 447 16.14 4.04 -6.21
CA GLY A 447 14.81 3.59 -5.81
C GLY A 447 14.82 2.87 -4.47
N LYS A 448 13.63 2.43 -4.04
CA LYS A 448 13.44 1.58 -2.86
C LYS A 448 12.59 0.38 -3.25
N ILE A 449 12.86 -0.77 -2.63
CA ILE A 449 12.04 -1.97 -2.74
C ILE A 449 11.54 -2.32 -1.34
N ASP A 450 10.23 -2.39 -1.19
CA ASP A 450 9.59 -3.08 -0.07
C ASP A 450 9.48 -4.57 -0.45
N PHE A 451 10.42 -5.38 0.04
CA PHE A 451 10.53 -6.78 -0.35
C PHE A 451 9.39 -7.65 0.21
N LYS A 452 8.65 -7.16 1.22
CA LYS A 452 7.47 -7.85 1.75
C LYS A 452 6.40 -8.11 0.68
N LYS A 453 6.39 -7.30 -0.38
CA LYS A 453 5.52 -7.46 -1.55
C LYS A 453 5.96 -8.60 -2.48
N TYR A 454 7.19 -9.09 -2.33
CA TYR A 454 7.84 -10.01 -3.26
C TYR A 454 8.40 -11.27 -2.59
N GLY A 455 8.48 -11.31 -1.26
CA GLY A 455 8.97 -12.44 -0.49
C GLY A 455 8.51 -12.40 0.97
N PRO A 456 8.77 -13.48 1.73
CA PRO A 456 8.21 -13.67 3.07
C PRO A 456 8.88 -12.80 4.15
N ALA A 457 10.03 -12.21 3.85
CA ALA A 457 10.81 -11.43 4.81
C ALA A 457 10.49 -9.94 4.69
N ASP A 458 10.27 -9.30 5.84
CA ASP A 458 10.06 -7.85 5.96
C ASP A 458 11.40 -7.11 5.79
N ILE A 459 11.81 -6.94 4.53
CA ILE A 459 13.08 -6.33 4.13
C ILE A 459 12.81 -5.08 3.31
N GLU A 460 13.39 -3.96 3.72
CA GLU A 460 13.44 -2.76 2.90
C GLU A 460 14.81 -2.69 2.22
N LEU A 461 14.84 -2.45 0.90
CA LEU A 461 16.08 -2.33 0.13
C LEU A 461 16.16 -0.94 -0.49
N ARG A 462 17.37 -0.36 -0.51
CA ARG A 462 17.68 0.76 -1.38
C ARG A 462 18.35 0.24 -2.65
N VAL A 463 17.92 0.74 -3.79
CA VAL A 463 18.42 0.35 -5.11
C VAL A 463 19.14 1.51 -5.74
N ALA A 464 20.32 1.25 -6.31
CA ALA A 464 20.98 2.16 -7.23
C ALA A 464 21.33 1.39 -8.51
N THR A 465 20.97 1.93 -9.67
CA THR A 465 21.46 1.49 -10.97
C THR A 465 22.44 2.52 -11.52
N VAL A 466 23.57 2.07 -12.06
CA VAL A 466 24.62 2.95 -12.59
C VAL A 466 24.99 2.45 -13.99
N PRO A 467 24.89 3.30 -15.04
CA PRO A 467 25.31 2.93 -16.39
C PRO A 467 26.79 2.54 -16.45
N THR A 468 27.08 1.42 -17.10
CA THR A 468 28.43 0.91 -17.34
C THR A 468 28.68 0.67 -18.83
N VAL A 469 29.93 0.33 -19.19
CA VAL A 469 30.35 0.15 -20.59
C VAL A 469 29.50 -0.91 -21.28
N GLY A 470 29.16 -0.69 -22.55
CA GLY A 470 28.40 -1.64 -23.36
C GLY A 470 26.88 -1.54 -23.21
N GLN A 471 26.36 -0.36 -22.82
CA GLN A 471 24.93 -0.12 -22.56
C GLN A 471 24.35 -1.02 -21.47
N LEU A 472 25.18 -1.35 -20.48
CA LEU A 472 24.82 -2.14 -19.31
C LEU A 472 24.60 -1.23 -18.10
N GLU A 473 24.08 -1.82 -17.03
CA GLU A 473 23.89 -1.14 -15.76
C GLU A 473 24.31 -2.05 -14.62
N ASP A 474 25.22 -1.57 -13.78
CA ASP A 474 25.50 -2.19 -12.50
C ASP A 474 24.37 -1.86 -11.54
N VAL A 475 23.98 -2.84 -10.72
CA VAL A 475 22.92 -2.68 -9.74
C VAL A 475 23.46 -3.00 -8.35
N VAL A 476 23.22 -2.07 -7.41
CA VAL A 476 23.55 -2.25 -6.00
C VAL A 476 22.26 -2.19 -5.20
N LEU A 477 21.99 -3.26 -4.45
CA LEU A 477 20.90 -3.33 -3.47
C LEU A 477 21.50 -3.26 -2.08
N ARG A 478 21.19 -2.21 -1.32
CA ARG A 478 21.52 -2.15 0.10
C ARG A 478 20.35 -2.69 0.91
N ILE A 479 20.61 -3.70 1.72
CA ILE A 479 19.65 -4.24 2.68
C ILE A 479 19.60 -3.27 3.86
N LEU A 480 18.48 -2.57 4.00
CA LEU A 480 18.24 -1.70 5.15
C LEU A 480 17.93 -2.59 6.34
N ALA A 481 18.51 -2.26 7.49
CA ALA A 481 18.20 -2.98 8.71
C ALA A 481 16.79 -2.56 9.17
N SER A 482 15.78 -3.38 8.88
CA SER A 482 14.50 -3.31 9.57
C SER A 482 14.73 -3.83 10.99
N GLY A 483 14.90 -2.92 11.95
CA GLY A 483 15.19 -3.33 13.32
C GLY A 483 15.26 -2.20 14.31
N GLU A 484 14.92 -2.53 15.54
CA GLU A 484 15.19 -1.68 16.70
C GLU A 484 16.67 -1.31 16.76
N PRO A 485 17.01 -0.09 17.22
CA PRO A 485 18.39 0.32 17.39
C PRO A 485 19.15 -0.69 18.27
N LEU A 486 20.41 -0.94 17.93
CA LEU A 486 21.26 -1.83 18.73
C LEU A 486 21.27 -1.33 20.19
N PRO A 487 21.00 -2.18 21.20
CA PRO A 487 21.09 -1.74 22.60
C PRO A 487 22.46 -1.17 22.92
N PHE A 488 22.50 -0.07 23.68
CA PHE A 488 23.74 0.65 23.99
C PHE A 488 24.84 -0.25 24.58
N ASP A 489 24.48 -1.15 25.51
CA ASP A 489 25.44 -2.05 26.14
C ASP A 489 26.02 -3.10 25.18
N LYS A 490 25.41 -3.28 24.00
CA LYS A 490 25.91 -4.16 22.93
C LYS A 490 26.84 -3.46 21.94
N LEU A 491 27.11 -2.15 22.10
CA LEU A 491 28.07 -1.42 21.27
C LEU A 491 29.51 -1.93 21.43
N GLY A 492 29.84 -2.54 22.58
CA GLY A 492 31.19 -2.98 22.90
C GLY A 492 32.11 -1.83 23.30
N LEU A 493 31.56 -0.81 23.96
CA LEU A 493 32.34 0.22 24.65
C LEU A 493 33.05 -0.41 25.86
N THR A 494 34.27 0.05 26.16
CA THR A 494 34.92 -0.26 27.44
C THR A 494 34.13 0.39 28.58
N GLU A 495 34.32 -0.08 29.82
CA GLU A 495 33.61 0.45 30.98
C GLU A 495 33.75 1.99 31.10
N ARG A 496 34.98 2.50 30.97
CA ARG A 496 35.26 3.95 30.97
C ARG A 496 34.52 4.66 29.83
N ASN A 497 34.62 4.15 28.60
CA ASN A 497 33.98 4.81 27.45
C ASN A 497 32.45 4.77 27.56
N ALA A 498 31.88 3.68 28.06
CA ALA A 498 30.44 3.57 28.29
C ALA A 498 29.96 4.56 29.36
N ARG A 499 30.70 4.71 30.46
CA ARG A 499 30.39 5.67 31.53
C ARG A 499 30.43 7.11 31.01
N VAL A 500 31.56 7.53 30.45
CA VAL A 500 31.75 8.91 29.96
C VAL A 500 30.74 9.24 28.87
N PHE A 501 30.52 8.34 27.89
CA PHE A 501 29.55 8.59 26.82
C PHE A 501 28.12 8.68 27.36
N ARG A 502 27.75 7.87 28.36
CA ARG A 502 26.45 7.95 29.03
C ARG A 502 26.26 9.25 29.81
N GLU A 503 27.32 9.74 30.46
CA GLU A 503 27.31 11.03 31.16
C GLU A 503 27.15 12.20 30.18
N CYS A 504 27.82 12.17 29.03
CA CYS A 504 27.70 13.18 27.99
C CYS A 504 26.30 13.22 27.36
N ILE A 505 25.72 12.08 26.99
CA ILE A 505 24.39 12.02 26.34
C ILE A 505 23.26 12.45 27.28
N SER A 506 23.52 12.47 28.59
CA SER A 506 22.54 12.90 29.62
C SER A 506 22.65 14.38 29.96
N LYS A 507 23.55 15.13 29.30
CA LYS A 507 23.66 16.58 29.47
C LYS A 507 22.46 17.28 28.82
N PRO A 508 22.01 18.43 29.35
CA PRO A 508 20.90 19.18 28.77
C PRO A 508 21.24 19.77 27.41
N TYR A 509 22.50 20.14 27.19
CA TYR A 509 22.96 20.74 25.94
C TYR A 509 24.44 20.45 25.70
N GLY A 510 24.89 20.69 24.47
CA GLY A 510 26.26 20.49 24.02
C GLY A 510 26.35 19.55 22.82
N MET A 511 27.55 19.37 22.29
CA MET A 511 27.80 18.67 21.04
C MET A 511 28.51 17.34 21.26
N ILE A 512 27.96 16.27 20.69
CA ILE A 512 28.49 14.91 20.71
C ILE A 512 28.77 14.47 19.28
N LEU A 513 30.02 14.11 19.01
CA LEU A 513 30.45 13.70 17.68
C LEU A 513 30.81 12.22 17.66
N VAL A 514 30.25 11.47 16.71
CA VAL A 514 30.69 10.11 16.40
C VAL A 514 31.39 10.13 15.06
N VAL A 515 32.67 9.73 15.02
CA VAL A 515 33.52 9.94 13.84
C VAL A 515 34.17 8.65 13.34
N GLY A 516 34.55 8.65 12.07
CA GLY A 516 35.14 7.50 11.39
C GLY A 516 34.79 7.43 9.90
N PRO A 517 35.42 6.53 9.15
CA PRO A 517 35.18 6.34 7.72
C PRO A 517 33.79 5.76 7.47
N THR A 518 33.44 5.64 6.20
CA THR A 518 32.22 4.95 5.79
C THR A 518 32.22 3.50 6.29
N GLY A 519 31.08 3.05 6.81
CA GLY A 519 30.93 1.68 7.31
C GLY A 519 31.59 1.40 8.66
N SER A 520 32.01 2.42 9.41
CA SER A 520 32.53 2.25 10.77
C SER A 520 31.44 2.11 11.86
N GLY A 521 30.15 2.17 11.49
CA GLY A 521 29.03 2.00 12.41
C GLY A 521 28.60 3.27 13.15
N LYS A 522 28.95 4.47 12.66
CA LYS A 522 28.60 5.76 13.29
C LYS A 522 27.10 5.92 13.52
N THR A 523 26.30 5.70 12.48
CA THR A 523 24.84 5.77 12.52
C THR A 523 24.27 4.81 13.55
N THR A 524 24.75 3.56 13.58
CA THR A 524 24.34 2.58 14.60
C THR A 524 24.59 3.12 16.01
N THR A 525 25.79 3.64 16.28
CA THR A 525 26.14 4.18 17.60
C THR A 525 25.32 5.41 17.98
N LEU A 526 25.07 6.32 17.04
CA LEU A 526 24.20 7.48 17.26
C LEU A 526 22.77 7.05 17.61
N HIS A 527 22.19 6.13 16.83
CA HIS A 527 20.83 5.65 17.09
C HIS A 527 20.74 4.87 18.41
N SER A 528 21.78 4.10 18.77
CA SER A 528 21.89 3.46 20.09
C SER A 528 21.93 4.45 21.25
N ALA A 529 22.66 5.57 21.09
CA ALA A 529 22.73 6.62 22.12
C ALA A 529 21.40 7.37 22.24
N ILE A 530 20.80 7.75 21.12
CA ILE A 530 19.50 8.44 21.08
C ILE A 530 18.40 7.57 21.70
N SER A 531 18.42 6.25 21.45
CA SER A 531 17.46 5.32 22.04
C SER A 531 17.44 5.35 23.57
N LEU A 532 18.57 5.62 24.24
CA LEU A 532 18.63 5.74 25.71
C LEU A 532 17.90 6.98 26.25
N ILE A 533 17.83 8.05 25.46
CA ILE A 533 17.24 9.33 25.86
C ILE A 533 15.89 9.60 25.17
N ASN A 534 15.44 8.66 24.32
CA ASN A 534 14.16 8.71 23.64
C ASN A 534 13.01 8.43 24.62
N LYS A 535 12.59 9.49 25.31
CA LYS A 535 11.49 9.48 26.28
C LYS A 535 10.40 10.45 25.81
N PRO A 536 9.12 10.25 26.21
CA PRO A 536 8.02 11.14 25.79
C PRO A 536 8.24 12.63 26.10
N GLU A 537 8.98 12.93 27.16
CA GLU A 537 9.34 14.28 27.59
C GLU A 537 10.49 14.92 26.80
N THR A 538 11.22 14.15 25.97
CA THR A 538 12.36 14.63 25.19
C THR A 538 12.00 14.65 23.70
N LYS A 539 11.93 15.84 23.10
CA LYS A 539 11.61 16.00 21.69
C LYS A 539 12.87 15.92 20.83
N ILE A 540 12.97 14.84 20.05
CA ILE A 540 14.16 14.53 19.25
C ILE A 540 13.86 14.70 17.76
N TRP A 541 14.64 15.57 17.10
CA TRP A 541 14.59 15.78 15.65
C TRP A 541 15.89 15.30 15.00
N THR A 542 15.77 14.59 13.88
CA THR A 542 16.94 14.10 13.11
C THR A 542 16.88 14.56 11.66
N ALA A 543 18.02 14.95 11.11
CA ALA A 543 18.22 15.24 9.69
C ALA A 543 19.18 14.19 9.14
N GLU A 544 18.75 13.34 8.20
CA GLU A 544 19.52 12.16 7.75
C GLU A 544 19.51 12.02 6.21
N ASP A 545 20.58 11.51 5.61
CA ASP A 545 20.69 11.32 4.16
C ASP A 545 21.25 9.92 3.79
N PRO A 546 20.40 8.88 3.67
CA PRO A 546 18.98 8.82 4.00
C PRO A 546 18.75 8.42 5.47
N VAL A 547 17.47 8.32 5.89
CA VAL A 547 17.13 7.70 7.17
C VAL A 547 17.40 6.19 7.10
N GLU A 548 18.39 5.70 7.86
CA GLU A 548 18.79 4.27 7.84
C GLU A 548 18.11 3.41 8.92
N ILE A 549 17.88 3.98 10.11
CA ILE A 549 17.28 3.28 11.25
C ILE A 549 16.08 4.10 11.74
N THR A 550 14.88 3.53 11.63
CA THR A 550 13.67 4.18 12.12
C THR A 550 13.48 3.91 13.61
N GLN A 551 13.14 4.95 14.38
CA GLN A 551 12.84 4.82 15.80
C GLN A 551 11.52 5.52 16.13
N LYS A 552 10.60 4.78 16.76
CA LYS A 552 9.36 5.36 17.26
C LYS A 552 9.68 6.44 18.31
N GLY A 553 9.03 7.61 18.18
CA GLY A 553 9.24 8.77 19.07
C GLY A 553 10.07 9.88 18.45
N LEU A 554 10.96 9.56 17.50
CA LEU A 554 11.79 10.54 16.80
C LEU A 554 11.01 11.23 15.67
N ARG A 555 11.41 12.46 15.35
CA ARG A 555 11.01 13.18 14.14
C ARG A 555 12.14 13.16 13.13
N GLN A 556 12.12 12.16 12.26
CA GLN A 556 13.21 11.91 11.32
C GLN A 556 12.92 12.53 9.96
N VAL A 557 13.75 13.48 9.55
CA VAL A 557 13.67 14.20 8.27
C VAL A 557 14.75 13.66 7.35
N GLN A 558 14.33 13.10 6.22
CA GLN A 558 15.26 12.71 5.17
C GLN A 558 15.61 13.91 4.29
N ILE A 559 16.91 14.14 4.07
CA ILE A 559 17.40 15.19 3.17
C ILE A 559 16.91 14.95 1.74
N ASN A 560 16.55 16.04 1.07
CA ASN A 560 16.15 16.01 -0.33
C ASN A 560 16.71 17.24 -1.07
N SER A 561 17.96 17.12 -1.51
CA SER A 561 18.67 18.19 -2.22
C SER A 561 17.99 18.63 -3.51
N LYS A 562 17.17 17.77 -4.15
CA LYS A 562 16.45 18.09 -5.40
C LYS A 562 15.42 19.21 -5.22
N ILE A 563 14.87 19.35 -4.02
CA ILE A 563 13.90 20.41 -3.66
C ILE A 563 14.52 21.48 -2.74
N GLY A 564 15.84 21.48 -2.56
CA GLY A 564 16.54 22.41 -1.67
C GLY A 564 16.44 22.09 -0.18
N LEU A 565 15.95 20.90 0.20
CA LEU A 565 15.87 20.47 1.61
C LEU A 565 17.23 19.90 2.05
N THR A 566 18.21 20.77 2.24
CA THR A 566 19.60 20.44 2.66
C THR A 566 19.76 20.35 4.18
N PHE A 567 20.89 19.82 4.66
CA PHE A 567 21.18 19.76 6.11
C PHE A 567 21.06 21.13 6.78
N ALA A 568 21.76 22.15 6.28
CA ALA A 568 21.69 23.51 6.81
C ALA A 568 20.25 24.08 6.84
N ALA A 569 19.46 23.85 5.79
CA ALA A 569 18.07 24.31 5.72
C ALA A 569 17.17 23.63 6.77
N VAL A 570 17.36 22.32 6.96
CA VAL A 570 16.62 21.53 7.97
C VAL A 570 17.03 21.94 9.38
N LEU A 571 18.32 22.10 9.67
CA LEU A 571 18.81 22.52 10.99
C LEU A 571 18.24 23.89 11.41
N ARG A 572 18.22 24.88 10.51
CA ARG A 572 17.58 26.19 10.78
C ARG A 572 16.08 26.08 11.07
N SER A 573 15.43 25.06 10.52
CA SER A 573 14.02 24.80 10.76
C SER A 573 13.83 24.12 12.11
N PHE A 574 14.74 23.23 12.50
CA PHE A 574 14.73 22.59 13.82
C PHE A 574 14.83 23.60 14.95
N LEU A 575 15.66 24.64 14.85
CA LEU A 575 15.74 25.69 15.87
C LEU A 575 14.41 26.45 16.13
N ARG A 576 13.44 26.34 15.21
CA ARG A 576 12.09 26.92 15.34
C ARG A 576 11.02 25.85 15.65
N ALA A 577 11.43 24.59 15.73
CA ALA A 577 10.57 23.44 15.98
C ALA A 577 10.58 23.00 17.45
N ASP A 578 11.18 23.80 18.34
CA ASP A 578 11.25 23.55 19.79
C ASP A 578 11.81 22.15 20.12
N PRO A 579 13.03 21.78 19.67
CA PRO A 579 13.65 20.49 19.97
C PRO A 579 14.40 20.53 21.30
N ASP A 580 14.51 19.40 21.99
CA ASP A 580 15.49 19.22 23.08
C ASP A 580 16.80 18.65 22.52
N VAL A 581 16.68 17.73 21.58
CA VAL A 581 17.80 17.01 20.96
C VAL A 581 17.73 17.13 19.45
N ILE A 582 18.86 17.44 18.84
CA ILE A 582 19.03 17.51 17.38
C ILE A 582 20.08 16.48 16.97
N MET A 583 19.76 15.63 15.99
CA MET A 583 20.75 14.78 15.33
C MET A 583 20.93 15.22 13.88
N VAL A 584 22.18 15.41 13.49
CA VAL A 584 22.58 15.75 12.13
C VAL A 584 23.38 14.57 11.59
N GLY A 585 22.91 13.96 10.50
CA GLY A 585 23.52 12.75 9.96
C GLY A 585 25.02 12.92 9.71
N GLU A 586 25.43 14.08 9.20
CA GLU A 586 26.84 14.45 9.04
C GLU A 586 27.02 15.97 8.89
N MET A 587 28.21 16.45 9.26
CA MET A 587 28.66 17.83 9.01
C MET A 587 29.76 17.81 7.94
N ARG A 588 29.37 18.08 6.69
CA ARG A 588 30.30 18.11 5.55
C ARG A 588 30.87 19.50 5.27
N ASP A 589 30.12 20.54 5.60
CA ASP A 589 30.39 21.93 5.27
C ASP A 589 30.37 22.84 6.51
N GLU A 590 31.01 23.99 6.36
CA GLU A 590 31.14 25.02 7.39
C GLU A 590 29.78 25.54 7.87
N GLU A 591 28.82 25.72 6.95
CA GLU A 591 27.49 26.23 7.26
C GLU A 591 26.75 25.30 8.23
N THR A 592 26.70 24.00 7.92
CA THR A 592 26.05 23.00 8.76
C THR A 592 26.75 22.87 10.12
N ALA A 593 28.09 22.87 10.13
CA ALA A 593 28.88 22.79 11.36
C ALA A 593 28.66 24.00 12.27
N SER A 594 28.63 25.21 11.70
CA SER A 594 28.40 26.45 12.43
C SER A 594 27.02 26.47 13.10
N ILE A 595 25.96 26.08 12.37
CA ILE A 595 24.60 26.01 12.92
C ILE A 595 24.50 24.95 14.03
N ALA A 596 25.19 23.81 13.89
CA ALA A 596 25.21 22.77 14.91
C ALA A 596 25.90 23.23 16.21
N ILE A 597 26.99 23.99 16.10
CA ILE A 597 27.67 24.59 17.26
C ILE A 597 26.76 25.65 17.91
N GLU A 598 26.15 26.53 17.13
CA GLU A 598 25.21 27.54 17.63
C GLU A 598 24.01 26.90 18.36
N ALA A 599 23.44 25.84 17.77
CA ALA A 599 22.37 25.06 18.40
C ALA A 599 22.80 24.50 19.76
N SER A 600 24.03 23.97 19.84
CA SER A 600 24.60 23.42 21.07
C SER A 600 24.78 24.47 22.16
N LEU A 601 25.18 25.69 21.79
CA LEU A 601 25.37 26.81 22.71
C LEU A 601 24.04 27.45 23.16
N THR A 602 22.98 27.28 22.37
CA THR A 602 21.64 27.82 22.66
C THR A 602 20.74 26.85 23.43
N GLY A 603 21.33 25.83 24.06
CA GLY A 603 20.60 24.95 24.98
C GLY A 603 20.09 23.63 24.38
N HIS A 604 20.58 23.24 23.21
CA HIS A 604 20.22 21.95 22.59
C HIS A 604 21.33 20.92 22.75
N LEU A 605 20.97 19.64 22.91
CA LEU A 605 21.92 18.54 22.79
C LEU A 605 22.02 18.12 21.32
N VAL A 606 23.20 18.26 20.73
CA VAL A 606 23.44 18.04 19.31
C VAL A 606 24.30 16.81 19.08
N PHE A 607 23.81 15.88 18.27
CA PHE A 607 24.54 14.71 17.80
C PHE A 607 24.93 14.90 16.35
N SER A 608 26.17 14.55 15.98
CA SER A 608 26.57 14.58 14.58
C SER A 608 27.67 13.58 14.23
N THR A 609 27.93 13.42 12.94
CA THR A 609 29.06 12.62 12.45
C THR A 609 30.02 13.39 11.55
N LEU A 610 31.29 12.97 11.56
CA LEU A 610 32.32 13.39 10.62
C LEU A 610 33.14 12.20 10.13
N HIS A 611 33.87 12.42 9.04
CA HIS A 611 34.77 11.45 8.43
C HIS A 611 36.24 11.77 8.74
N THR A 612 36.64 11.54 10.00
CA THR A 612 38.04 11.68 10.47
C THR A 612 38.58 10.33 10.96
N ASN A 613 39.90 10.20 11.10
CA ASN A 613 40.49 8.92 11.49
C ASN A 613 40.60 8.72 13.00
N SER A 614 40.69 9.80 13.77
CA SER A 614 40.81 9.78 15.23
C SER A 614 39.99 10.89 15.87
N ALA A 615 39.76 10.77 17.18
CA ALA A 615 39.04 11.77 17.95
C ALA A 615 39.82 13.11 18.01
N PRO A 616 41.15 13.13 18.28
CA PRO A 616 41.94 14.37 18.21
C PRO A 616 41.95 15.05 16.84
N GLU A 617 42.05 14.31 15.73
CA GLU A 617 42.03 14.88 14.37
C GLU A 617 40.73 15.63 14.07
N THR A 618 39.64 15.25 14.73
CA THR A 618 38.32 15.90 14.55
C THR A 618 38.33 17.33 15.04
N VAL A 619 39.07 17.61 16.13
CA VAL A 619 39.26 18.98 16.62
C VAL A 619 39.93 19.82 15.54
N THR A 620 41.07 19.37 15.03
CA THR A 620 41.81 20.06 13.97
C THR A 620 40.95 20.24 12.71
N ARG A 621 40.24 19.19 12.29
CA ARG A 621 39.38 19.23 11.10
C ARG A 621 38.27 20.28 11.19
N LEU A 622 37.63 20.43 12.35
CA LEU A 622 36.59 21.45 12.54
C LEU A 622 37.19 22.86 12.59
N LEU A 623 38.35 23.04 13.21
CA LEU A 623 39.06 24.32 13.18
C LEU A 623 39.50 24.70 11.76
N ASP A 624 39.98 23.75 10.98
CA ASP A 624 40.36 23.93 9.56
C ASP A 624 39.15 24.23 8.67
N MET A 625 37.96 23.77 9.06
CA MET A 625 36.70 24.07 8.38
C MET A 625 36.20 25.51 8.66
N GLY A 626 36.87 26.25 9.54
CA GLY A 626 36.53 27.64 9.86
C GLY A 626 35.78 27.82 11.19
N MET A 627 35.62 26.76 11.99
CA MET A 627 34.92 26.88 13.28
C MET A 627 35.71 27.73 14.27
N ASP A 628 35.02 28.67 14.94
CA ASP A 628 35.60 29.48 15.99
C ASP A 628 36.05 28.60 17.18
N PRO A 629 37.32 28.63 17.61
CA PRO A 629 37.83 27.75 18.66
C PRO A 629 37.12 27.91 19.99
N PHE A 630 36.69 29.15 20.32
CA PHE A 630 36.02 29.42 21.59
C PHE A 630 34.66 28.75 21.61
N SER A 631 33.82 29.09 20.62
CA SER A 631 32.47 28.56 20.45
C SER A 631 32.47 27.03 20.33
N PHE A 632 33.40 26.47 19.54
CA PHE A 632 33.53 25.02 19.38
C PHE A 632 33.93 24.34 20.69
N SER A 633 34.93 24.86 21.41
CA SER A 633 35.39 24.27 22.67
C SER A 633 34.32 24.29 23.76
N ASP A 634 33.52 25.36 23.83
CA ASP A 634 32.45 25.49 24.83
C ASP A 634 31.23 24.64 24.48
N ALA A 635 30.97 24.41 23.18
CA ALA A 635 29.92 23.51 22.72
C ALA A 635 30.27 22.02 22.87
N LEU A 636 31.52 21.63 22.64
CA LEU A 636 31.92 20.21 22.55
C LEU A 636 31.85 19.50 23.92
N LEU A 637 31.17 18.36 23.97
CA LEU A 637 31.14 17.45 25.13
C LEU A 637 32.12 16.28 24.96
N CYS A 638 32.01 15.54 23.86
CA CYS A 638 32.90 14.41 23.59
C CYS A 638 32.96 14.06 22.10
N ILE A 639 34.03 13.39 21.70
CA ILE A 639 34.24 12.84 20.36
C ILE A 639 34.53 11.35 20.48
N LEU A 640 33.66 10.52 19.90
CA LEU A 640 33.79 9.07 19.83
C LEU A 640 34.25 8.66 18.42
N ALA A 641 35.54 8.40 18.25
CA ALA A 641 36.05 7.78 17.03
C ALA A 641 35.79 6.28 17.03
N GLN A 642 35.39 5.75 15.87
CA GLN A 642 34.97 4.36 15.74
C GLN A 642 35.53 3.67 14.48
N ARG A 643 35.81 2.37 14.63
CA ARG A 643 36.09 1.41 13.55
C ARG A 643 35.30 0.11 13.79
N LEU A 644 35.08 -0.70 12.75
CA LEU A 644 34.53 -2.05 12.89
C LEU A 644 35.57 -3.11 12.53
N ALA A 645 35.92 -3.95 13.48
CA ALA A 645 36.68 -5.18 13.25
C ALA A 645 35.72 -6.37 13.10
N ARG A 646 36.15 -7.44 12.42
CA ARG A 646 35.35 -8.68 12.38
C ARG A 646 35.49 -9.42 13.71
N ARG A 647 34.39 -10.00 14.17
CA ARG A 647 34.36 -10.81 15.39
C ARG A 647 34.75 -12.25 15.07
N LEU A 648 35.65 -12.83 15.85
CA LEU A 648 36.00 -14.24 15.71
C LEU A 648 34.77 -15.11 15.93
N CYS A 649 34.62 -16.15 15.12
CA CYS A 649 33.50 -17.08 15.24
C CYS A 649 33.59 -17.84 16.58
N PRO A 650 32.56 -17.77 17.44
CA PRO A 650 32.62 -18.39 18.77
C PRO A 650 32.73 -19.92 18.71
N GLU A 651 32.20 -20.54 17.65
CA GLU A 651 32.18 -22.00 17.46
C GLU A 651 33.53 -22.60 17.02
N CYS A 652 34.40 -21.82 16.38
CA CYS A 652 35.60 -22.37 15.75
C CYS A 652 36.90 -21.63 16.08
N LYS A 653 36.85 -20.50 16.81
CA LYS A 653 38.09 -19.79 17.17
C LYS A 653 39.06 -20.73 17.89
N GLU A 654 40.32 -20.69 17.49
CA GLU A 654 41.38 -21.50 18.09
C GLU A 654 42.15 -20.63 19.08
N ILE A 655 42.21 -21.05 20.34
CA ILE A 655 42.95 -20.37 21.39
C ILE A 655 44.39 -20.88 21.39
N TYR A 656 45.37 -19.97 21.42
CA TYR A 656 46.79 -20.30 21.46
C TYR A 656 47.56 -19.36 22.39
N THR A 657 48.72 -19.81 22.86
CA THR A 657 49.66 -18.98 23.59
C THR A 657 50.58 -18.29 22.57
N PRO A 658 50.63 -16.96 22.51
CA PRO A 658 51.54 -16.26 21.61
C PRO A 658 52.99 -16.54 21.98
N ASP A 659 53.87 -16.56 20.98
CA ASP A 659 55.30 -16.66 21.24
C ASP A 659 55.84 -15.34 21.83
N ARG A 660 57.09 -15.37 22.35
CA ARG A 660 57.69 -14.19 23.00
C ARG A 660 57.79 -12.99 22.07
N ARG A 661 57.96 -13.21 20.77
CA ARG A 661 58.11 -12.12 19.79
C ARG A 661 56.76 -11.49 19.49
N GLU A 662 55.74 -12.30 19.20
CA GLU A 662 54.39 -11.82 18.96
C GLU A 662 53.86 -11.03 20.18
N LEU A 663 54.10 -11.55 21.38
CA LEU A 663 53.71 -10.88 22.62
C LEU A 663 54.45 -9.54 22.80
N ALA A 664 55.76 -9.50 22.53
CA ALA A 664 56.54 -8.26 22.59
C ALA A 664 56.04 -7.22 21.58
N GLU A 665 55.75 -7.63 20.34
CA GLU A 665 55.19 -6.75 19.30
C GLU A 665 53.82 -6.17 19.72
N ILE A 666 52.94 -6.97 20.31
CA ILE A 666 51.62 -6.51 20.78
C ILE A 666 51.77 -5.49 21.93
N ILE A 667 52.66 -5.75 22.89
CA ILE A 667 52.92 -4.85 24.02
C ILE A 667 53.55 -3.54 23.55
N GLU A 668 54.48 -3.60 22.60
CA GLU A 668 55.09 -2.42 21.98
C GLU A 668 54.04 -1.58 21.23
N GLU A 669 53.18 -2.23 20.44
CA GLU A 669 52.08 -1.56 19.72
C GLU A 669 51.03 -0.94 20.63
N TYR A 670 50.80 -1.51 21.81
CA TYR A 670 49.96 -0.91 22.85
C TYR A 670 50.64 0.29 23.52
N GLY A 671 51.97 0.26 23.59
CA GLY A 671 52.83 1.15 24.35
C GLY A 671 53.15 0.56 25.72
N ILE A 672 54.44 0.26 25.95
CA ILE A 672 54.94 -0.49 27.12
C ILE A 672 54.43 0.11 28.46
N GLU A 673 54.56 1.42 28.62
CA GLU A 673 54.14 2.11 29.85
C GLU A 673 52.62 2.13 30.04
N TYR A 674 51.85 2.20 28.95
CA TYR A 674 50.39 2.10 29.01
C TYR A 674 49.95 0.67 29.29
N PHE A 675 50.65 -0.33 28.73
CA PHE A 675 50.32 -1.74 28.92
C PHE A 675 50.48 -2.14 30.39
N LYS A 676 51.54 -1.68 31.06
CA LYS A 676 51.74 -1.90 32.50
C LYS A 676 50.56 -1.42 33.35
N LYS A 677 49.90 -0.32 32.96
CA LYS A 677 48.73 0.24 33.67
C LYS A 677 47.45 -0.58 33.52
N THR A 678 47.41 -1.55 32.59
CA THR A 678 46.24 -2.42 32.40
C THR A 678 46.09 -3.49 33.47
N ASN A 679 47.14 -3.72 34.29
CA ASN A 679 47.24 -4.83 35.25
C ASN A 679 47.09 -6.24 34.62
N ILE A 680 47.30 -6.37 33.31
CA ILE A 680 47.34 -7.66 32.62
C ILE A 680 48.75 -8.23 32.70
N ASN A 681 48.89 -9.44 33.28
CA ASN A 681 50.15 -10.16 33.30
C ASN A 681 50.46 -10.75 31.90
N PRO A 682 51.57 -10.38 31.24
CA PRO A 682 51.91 -10.90 29.92
C PRO A 682 51.98 -12.43 29.83
N ALA A 683 52.37 -13.10 30.92
CA ALA A 683 52.47 -14.56 30.96
C ALA A 683 51.11 -15.28 30.87
N ASP A 684 50.02 -14.60 31.23
CA ASP A 684 48.67 -15.16 31.26
C ASP A 684 47.89 -14.90 29.96
N ILE A 685 48.49 -14.18 29.01
CA ILE A 685 47.82 -13.80 27.76
C ILE A 685 47.66 -15.02 26.86
N LYS A 686 46.41 -15.30 26.52
CA LYS A 686 46.02 -16.22 25.45
C LYS A 686 45.35 -15.43 24.34
N LEU A 687 45.73 -15.71 23.10
CA LEU A 687 45.13 -15.09 21.93
C LEU A 687 44.23 -16.09 21.21
N ALA A 688 43.38 -15.58 20.32
CA ALA A 688 42.53 -16.40 19.48
C ALA A 688 42.77 -16.08 18.00
N ARG A 689 42.71 -17.10 17.14
CA ARG A 689 42.87 -16.98 15.68
C ARG A 689 41.73 -17.64 14.92
N PRO A 690 41.44 -17.21 13.68
CA PRO A 690 40.38 -17.79 12.87
C PRO A 690 40.75 -19.21 12.40
N LYS A 691 39.86 -20.19 12.64
CA LYS A 691 39.99 -21.57 12.11
C LYS A 691 39.10 -21.83 10.90
N GLY A 692 37.86 -21.32 10.94
CA GLY A 692 36.84 -21.60 9.93
C GLY A 692 35.99 -22.83 10.26
N CYS A 693 34.68 -22.72 10.04
CA CYS A 693 33.71 -23.81 10.13
C CYS A 693 32.48 -23.50 9.27
N LYS A 694 31.56 -24.46 9.15
CA LYS A 694 30.30 -24.28 8.41
C LYS A 694 29.47 -23.07 8.90
N ASN A 695 29.44 -22.82 10.21
CA ASN A 695 28.65 -21.72 10.80
C ASN A 695 29.13 -20.31 10.41
N CYS A 696 30.40 -20.17 10.00
CA CYS A 696 31.00 -18.92 9.55
C CYS A 696 31.38 -18.95 8.06
N ASN A 697 30.84 -19.91 7.31
CA ASN A 697 31.18 -20.13 5.90
C ASN A 697 32.70 -20.23 5.68
N ASN A 698 33.40 -20.94 6.57
CA ASN A 698 34.85 -21.13 6.57
C ASN A 698 35.69 -19.85 6.67
N SER A 699 35.09 -18.69 6.96
CA SER A 699 35.84 -17.44 7.08
C SER A 699 36.62 -17.31 8.40
N GLY A 700 36.17 -18.00 9.45
CA GLY A 700 36.67 -17.86 10.83
C GLY A 700 36.07 -16.67 11.60
N TYR A 701 35.20 -15.88 10.97
CA TYR A 701 34.57 -14.70 11.57
C TYR A 701 33.05 -14.74 11.43
N LYS A 702 32.32 -14.16 12.40
CA LYS A 702 30.87 -14.04 12.32
C LYS A 702 30.42 -12.76 13.01
N GLY A 703 29.97 -11.79 12.23
CA GLY A 703 29.57 -10.48 12.72
C GLY A 703 30.75 -9.52 12.92
N ARG A 704 30.43 -8.34 13.44
CA ARG A 704 31.36 -7.21 13.62
C ARG A 704 31.35 -6.71 15.06
N LEU A 705 32.38 -5.95 15.40
CA LEU A 705 32.70 -5.46 16.74
C LEU A 705 33.25 -4.05 16.60
N GLY A 706 32.78 -3.11 17.42
CA GLY A 706 33.28 -1.73 17.44
C GLY A 706 34.61 -1.61 18.15
N LEU A 707 35.54 -0.85 17.58
CA LEU A 707 36.73 -0.33 18.26
C LEU A 707 36.53 1.16 18.49
N HIS A 708 36.82 1.65 19.68
CA HIS A 708 36.41 2.96 20.14
C HIS A 708 37.54 3.74 20.78
N GLU A 709 37.60 5.02 20.44
CA GLU A 709 38.48 6.02 21.04
C GLU A 709 37.60 7.20 21.43
N LEU A 710 37.46 7.44 22.73
CA LEU A 710 36.58 8.47 23.28
C LEU A 710 37.38 9.58 23.95
N LEU A 711 37.37 10.74 23.29
CA LEU A 711 37.90 12.00 23.81
C LEU A 711 36.79 12.73 24.56
N GLU A 712 37.04 13.06 25.82
CA GLU A 712 36.16 13.90 26.65
C GLU A 712 36.68 15.34 26.63
N CYS A 713 35.78 16.31 26.51
CA CYS A 713 36.15 17.73 26.45
C CYS A 713 36.25 18.32 27.87
N THR A 714 37.31 17.94 28.59
CA THR A 714 37.69 18.49 29.90
C THR A 714 38.05 19.98 29.82
N ASP A 715 38.17 20.67 30.95
CA ASP A 715 38.52 22.10 30.94
C ASP A 715 39.94 22.35 30.41
N GLU A 716 40.88 21.42 30.68
CA GLU A 716 42.21 21.39 30.09
C GLU A 716 42.14 21.21 28.57
N MET A 717 41.30 20.27 28.10
CA MET A 717 41.07 20.06 26.67
C MET A 717 40.50 21.31 26.01
N LYS A 718 39.49 21.96 26.61
CA LYS A 718 38.92 23.22 26.11
C LYS A 718 39.98 24.29 25.95
N SER A 719 40.85 24.46 26.95
CA SER A 719 41.98 25.40 26.89
C SER A 719 42.91 25.10 25.72
N LEU A 720 43.22 23.83 25.44
CA LEU A 720 44.04 23.45 24.29
C LEU A 720 43.36 23.76 22.95
N ILE A 721 42.05 23.49 22.84
CA ILE A 721 41.24 23.80 21.65
C ILE A 721 41.22 25.32 21.41
N LYS A 722 40.93 26.12 22.44
CA LYS A 722 40.91 27.60 22.37
C LYS A 722 42.23 28.18 21.86
N LYS A 723 43.36 27.56 22.26
CA LYS A 723 44.72 27.94 21.83
C LYS A 723 45.11 27.42 20.45
N LYS A 724 44.26 26.64 19.78
CA LYS A 724 44.58 25.93 18.53
C LYS A 724 45.88 25.11 18.66
N SER A 725 46.01 24.38 19.77
CA SER A 725 47.23 23.61 20.07
C SER A 725 47.48 22.49 19.06
N ASP A 726 48.74 22.09 18.91
CA ASP A 726 49.12 20.98 18.05
C ASP A 726 48.40 19.68 18.42
N ILE A 727 48.10 18.87 17.39
CA ILE A 727 47.38 17.61 17.54
C ILE A 727 48.03 16.65 18.52
N ASP A 728 49.36 16.66 18.62
CA ASP A 728 50.09 15.81 19.56
C ASP A 728 49.87 16.20 21.02
N LEU A 729 49.69 17.49 21.31
CA LEU A 729 49.34 17.97 22.64
C LEU A 729 47.90 17.60 22.99
N ILE A 730 46.97 17.78 22.05
CA ILE A 730 45.57 17.35 22.20
C ILE A 730 45.51 15.85 22.48
N ARG A 731 46.23 15.04 21.71
CA ARG A 731 46.26 13.58 21.90
C ARG A 731 46.85 13.20 23.26
N LYS A 732 47.96 13.83 23.68
CA LYS A 732 48.57 13.59 24.99
C LYS A 732 47.61 13.92 26.13
N GLN A 733 46.91 15.05 26.05
CA GLN A 733 45.91 15.44 27.05
C GLN A 733 44.75 14.46 27.08
N ALA A 734 44.19 14.09 25.93
CA ALA A 734 43.08 13.13 25.87
C ALA A 734 43.47 11.78 26.51
N ILE A 735 44.69 11.30 26.27
CA ILE A 735 45.22 10.09 26.92
C ILE A 735 45.40 10.29 28.43
N ALA A 736 45.88 11.46 28.86
CA ALA A 736 45.99 11.80 30.29
C ALA A 736 44.61 11.81 30.98
N ASP A 737 43.57 12.24 30.26
CA ASP A 737 42.17 12.21 30.70
C ASP A 737 41.56 10.78 30.66
N GLY A 738 42.36 9.79 30.25
CA GLY A 738 42.02 8.36 30.28
C GLY A 738 41.62 7.76 28.93
N MET A 739 41.78 8.48 27.82
CA MET A 739 41.48 7.97 26.48
C MET A 739 42.43 6.83 26.09
N THR A 740 41.84 5.68 25.75
CA THR A 740 42.52 4.63 25.00
C THR A 740 42.40 4.91 23.51
N THR A 741 43.48 4.72 22.76
CA THR A 741 43.44 4.84 21.30
C THR A 741 42.62 3.71 20.67
N LEU A 742 42.18 3.89 19.42
CA LEU A 742 41.48 2.83 18.65
C LEU A 742 42.26 1.52 18.64
N LYS A 743 43.59 1.62 18.51
CA LYS A 743 44.49 0.46 18.47
C LYS A 743 44.62 -0.22 19.83
N GLN A 744 44.75 0.56 20.91
CA GLN A 744 44.79 0.03 22.27
C GLN A 744 43.49 -0.71 22.63
N ASP A 745 42.33 -0.11 22.36
CA ASP A 745 41.04 -0.77 22.55
C ASP A 745 40.93 -2.06 21.73
N GLY A 746 41.36 -2.03 20.47
CA GLY A 746 41.43 -3.22 19.61
C GLY A 746 42.32 -4.33 20.18
N ILE A 747 43.50 -4.01 20.69
CA ILE A 747 44.41 -4.97 21.32
C ILE A 747 43.75 -5.60 22.56
N LEU A 748 43.10 -4.82 23.43
CA LEU A 748 42.37 -5.37 24.59
C LEU A 748 41.29 -6.36 24.16
N LYS A 749 40.55 -6.04 23.09
CA LYS A 749 39.52 -6.94 22.51
C LYS A 749 40.09 -8.19 21.86
N ALA A 750 41.32 -8.12 21.33
CA ALA A 750 42.03 -9.29 20.84
C ALA A 750 42.49 -10.20 22.00
N ILE A 751 42.98 -9.62 23.10
CA ILE A 751 43.33 -10.35 24.33
C ILE A 751 42.09 -11.03 24.94
N GLN A 752 40.91 -10.39 24.86
CA GLN A 752 39.63 -11.00 25.24
C GLN A 752 39.15 -12.11 24.28
N GLY A 753 39.87 -12.36 23.17
CA GLY A 753 39.50 -13.35 22.17
C GLY A 753 38.21 -13.03 21.42
N LEU A 754 37.86 -11.74 21.31
CA LEU A 754 36.70 -11.25 20.54
C LEU A 754 37.05 -11.02 19.07
N THR A 755 38.28 -10.61 18.80
CA THR A 755 38.87 -10.45 17.46
C THR A 755 40.31 -10.95 17.48
N ASP A 756 41.06 -10.76 16.39
CA ASP A 756 42.49 -11.05 16.34
C ASP A 756 43.31 -9.81 16.00
N ILE A 757 44.61 -9.88 16.24
CA ILE A 757 45.55 -8.78 16.01
C ILE A 757 45.64 -8.39 14.52
N LYS A 758 45.40 -9.32 13.60
CA LYS A 758 45.41 -9.01 12.15
C LYS A 758 44.25 -8.10 11.79
N GLU A 759 43.06 -8.34 12.35
CA GLU A 759 41.90 -7.46 12.16
C GLU A 759 42.10 -6.09 12.78
N VAL A 760 42.69 -6.00 13.98
CA VAL A 760 43.01 -4.72 14.64
C VAL A 760 43.96 -3.90 13.76
N ARG A 761 45.08 -4.49 13.35
CA ARG A 761 46.08 -3.83 12.47
C ARG A 761 45.50 -3.42 11.11
N ARG A 762 44.49 -4.14 10.60
CA ARG A 762 43.83 -3.81 9.33
C ARG A 762 43.00 -2.53 9.43
N VAL A 763 42.30 -2.32 10.53
CA VAL A 763 41.32 -1.21 10.66
C VAL A 763 41.88 0.01 11.38
N CYS A 764 42.94 -0.18 12.18
CA CYS A 764 43.70 0.86 12.83
C CYS A 764 45.00 1.08 12.05
N ILE A 765 45.01 2.07 11.15
CA ILE A 765 46.24 2.52 10.49
C ILE A 765 47.12 3.24 11.53
N LYS A 766 48.44 3.11 11.41
CA LYS A 766 49.43 3.77 12.27
C LYS A 766 49.33 5.28 12.20
#